data_AF-A0A9W6NQN0-F1
#
_entry.id   AF-A0A9W6NQN0-F1
#
_cell.length_a   1.000
_cell.length_b   1.000
_cell.length_c   1.000
_cell.angle_alpha   90.00
_cell.angle_beta   90.00
_cell.angle_gamma   90.00
#
_symmetry.space_group_name_H-M   'P 1'
#
loop_
_entity.id
_entity.type
_entity.pdbx_description
1 polymer ?
#
loop_
_entity_poly.entity_id
_entity_poly.type
_entity_poly.pdbx_seq_one_letter_code
_entity_poly.pdbx_strand_id
1 'polypeptide(L)'
;MAGKAAVDDIGGRPAPPGLPGRSATRAGGLAFMLALAVAGGGNFCFHVVVSRLLGPASYGVFGSLLVFITLLTVPASGLQSLVTTRTARLAESGRQADGRVLLGRALALGALGTGLLALASPLLVRALRLDSIWPALLLSLYCLPLAATVVPWGLLCGRRRFGVVGFVAVGSTVVRLGVAVLFIEAGFGVCGAVAASVAADSVQAFALYRASRRPRSDTSAAVSLRLGAGTAATGVLAYSGLWLLTGVDTIAARQLLDPVVAGRYSAAATALHGALYGPHAISMALLPAFAALDTARSRRLLLRALLAAAALLGPAMTALTVLSPWLVPLVFGRTFQVPVPVMAVMAVGTFGIGLLWVVVQYNIARSRFGAGSAWLGLPVAAAGAAIWHGSPLALAVVMLPAAVLPLVAATWAALRDIPPAVARGGAGAPMATEEGVDLTVVVPYYNPGPALRANLLHLRDELRGCGISYEIIAVDDGSSDGSGSSIGSLGPTVRCLALPVHQGKGAALRRGLLAGRGRYLGFIDADGDLDPRLWRSFVRLVELYAPDGVVGDKSHPLTTVDADASWTRNMCSAGYRLLIQVLFPSLPVRDTQVGLKVFRRELIADILPYCVEQRFVLDVEILALASRLGYRRILAAPISLYRVDRTTVTPGAVVRMLGDTVRLAWRLRMPTRYPRPSGAPAVNRADGPLRPALIEVR
;
A
#
# COMPACT_ATOMS: atom_id res chain seq x y z
N MET A 1 -4.30 -32.51 34.89
CA MET A 1 -4.55 -33.33 33.69
C MET A 1 -5.86 -32.98 32.95
N ALA A 2 -6.36 -31.74 33.00
CA ALA A 2 -7.61 -31.33 32.33
C ALA A 2 -7.44 -30.07 31.47
N GLY A 3 -6.53 -30.11 30.48
CA GLY A 3 -6.27 -28.97 29.58
C GLY A 3 -5.94 -29.36 28.14
N LYS A 4 -6.11 -30.64 27.77
CA LYS A 4 -5.67 -31.19 26.49
C LYS A 4 -6.81 -31.52 25.50
N ALA A 5 -8.08 -31.34 25.88
CA ALA A 5 -9.23 -31.89 25.14
C ALA A 5 -10.01 -30.89 24.25
N ALA A 6 -9.59 -29.62 24.12
CA ALA A 6 -10.39 -28.61 23.40
C ALA A 6 -9.84 -28.20 22.01
N VAL A 7 -8.90 -28.94 21.43
CA VAL A 7 -8.24 -28.56 20.15
C VAL A 7 -8.30 -29.63 19.05
N ASP A 8 -8.83 -30.82 19.34
CA ASP A 8 -8.69 -31.97 18.42
C ASP A 8 -9.83 -32.18 17.41
N ASP A 9 -10.90 -31.38 17.41
CA ASP A 9 -12.06 -31.63 16.53
C ASP A 9 -12.37 -30.50 15.52
N ILE A 10 -11.45 -30.25 14.58
CA ILE A 10 -11.76 -29.46 13.37
C ILE A 10 -11.11 -30.09 12.14
N GLY A 11 -11.91 -30.86 11.39
CA GLY A 11 -11.82 -30.96 9.93
C GLY A 11 -11.00 -32.13 9.35
N GLY A 12 -11.64 -33.29 9.22
CA GLY A 12 -11.14 -34.45 8.49
C GLY A 12 -11.10 -34.27 6.97
N ARG A 13 -9.97 -33.77 6.46
CA ARG A 13 -9.51 -34.08 5.10
C ARG A 13 -8.05 -34.55 5.17
N PRO A 14 -7.71 -35.71 4.60
CA PRO A 14 -6.31 -36.14 4.53
C PRO A 14 -5.51 -35.12 3.72
N ALA A 15 -4.32 -34.77 4.22
CA ALA A 15 -3.40 -33.91 3.50
C ALA A 15 -2.98 -34.59 2.18
N PRO A 16 -2.84 -33.83 1.07
CA PRO A 16 -2.31 -34.41 -0.16
C PRO A 16 -0.90 -34.99 0.07
N PRO A 17 -0.54 -36.10 -0.61
CA PRO A 17 0.71 -36.79 -0.37
C PRO A 17 1.90 -35.88 -0.71
N GLY A 18 2.82 -35.70 0.25
CA GLY A 18 4.02 -34.87 0.11
C GLY A 18 4.12 -33.67 1.05
N LEU A 19 3.09 -33.36 1.83
CA LEU A 19 3.20 -32.34 2.89
C LEU A 19 3.67 -32.97 4.21
N PRO A 20 4.78 -32.50 4.80
CA PRO A 20 5.20 -32.97 6.12
C PRO A 20 4.17 -32.57 7.18
N GLY A 21 3.96 -33.44 8.18
CA GLY A 21 2.93 -33.27 9.21
C GLY A 21 3.01 -31.93 9.97
N ARG A 22 1.90 -31.54 10.60
CA ARG A 22 1.75 -30.28 11.39
C ARG A 22 2.85 -30.02 12.44
N SER A 23 3.58 -31.06 12.88
CA SER A 23 4.72 -30.95 13.79
C SER A 23 5.99 -30.41 13.12
N ALA A 24 6.26 -30.80 11.87
CA ALA A 24 7.44 -30.38 11.10
C ALA A 24 7.40 -28.89 10.72
N THR A 25 6.20 -28.34 10.49
CA THR A 25 6.02 -26.91 10.21
C THR A 25 6.22 -26.02 11.44
N ARG A 26 5.87 -26.51 12.64
CA ARG A 26 6.15 -25.80 13.91
C ARG A 26 7.65 -25.80 14.25
N ALA A 27 8.32 -26.94 14.07
CA ALA A 27 9.76 -27.06 14.29
C ALA A 27 10.58 -26.15 13.35
N GLY A 28 10.20 -26.08 12.07
CA GLY A 28 10.87 -25.19 11.09
C GLY A 28 10.69 -23.71 11.38
N GLY A 29 9.50 -23.30 11.87
CA GLY A 29 9.25 -21.91 12.29
C GLY A 29 10.04 -21.50 13.53
N LEU A 30 10.15 -22.39 14.52
CA LEU A 30 10.96 -22.16 15.72
C LEU A 30 12.46 -22.03 15.39
N ALA A 31 12.97 -22.93 14.54
CA ALA A 31 14.37 -22.87 14.10
C ALA A 31 14.69 -21.57 13.33
N PHE A 32 13.76 -21.07 12.53
CA PHE A 32 13.91 -19.79 11.84
C PHE A 32 13.92 -18.60 12.80
N MET A 33 13.02 -18.57 13.79
CA MET A 33 13.02 -17.54 14.83
C MET A 33 14.31 -17.54 15.64
N LEU A 34 14.82 -18.73 16.01
CA LEU A 34 16.09 -18.86 16.71
C LEU A 34 17.26 -18.33 15.86
N ALA A 35 17.32 -18.68 14.57
CA ALA A 35 18.36 -18.20 13.68
C ALA A 35 18.36 -16.66 13.52
N LEU A 36 17.18 -16.06 13.41
CA LEU A 36 17.01 -14.60 13.40
C LEU A 36 17.46 -13.96 14.72
N ALA A 37 17.15 -14.58 15.86
CA ALA A 37 17.58 -14.09 17.16
C ALA A 37 19.11 -14.14 17.31
N VAL A 38 19.76 -15.22 16.87
CA VAL A 38 21.23 -15.35 16.89
C VAL A 38 21.88 -14.31 15.97
N ALA A 39 21.34 -14.11 14.76
CA ALA A 39 21.83 -13.06 13.86
C ALA A 39 21.66 -11.65 14.45
N GLY A 40 20.53 -11.37 15.11
CA GLY A 40 20.29 -10.12 15.84
C GLY A 40 21.27 -9.90 16.99
N GLY A 41 21.54 -10.95 17.79
CA GLY A 41 22.55 -10.92 18.85
C GLY A 41 23.96 -10.64 18.33
N GLY A 42 24.34 -11.27 17.22
CA GLY A 42 25.61 -10.98 16.57
C GLY A 42 25.69 -9.55 16.03
N ASN A 43 24.59 -9.01 15.50
CA ASN A 43 24.51 -7.61 15.08
C ASN A 43 24.72 -6.66 16.28
N PHE A 44 24.13 -6.97 17.43
CA PHE A 44 24.38 -6.24 18.66
C PHE A 44 25.85 -6.31 19.10
N CYS A 45 26.47 -7.50 19.11
CA CYS A 45 27.90 -7.65 19.42
C CYS A 45 28.79 -6.81 18.51
N PHE A 46 28.48 -6.74 17.21
CA PHE A 46 29.17 -5.87 16.27
C PHE A 46 29.12 -4.39 16.70
N HIS A 47 27.95 -3.89 17.10
CA HIS A 47 27.82 -2.52 17.60
C HIS A 47 28.65 -2.26 18.86
N VAL A 48 28.67 -3.22 19.78
CA VAL A 48 29.44 -3.14 21.02
C VAL A 48 30.95 -3.05 20.76
N VAL A 49 31.46 -3.85 19.82
CA VAL A 49 32.89 -3.81 19.48
C VAL A 49 33.22 -2.52 18.76
N VAL A 50 32.44 -2.13 17.74
CA VAL A 50 32.68 -0.89 17.01
C VAL A 50 32.58 0.34 17.90
N SER A 51 31.68 0.39 18.88
CA SER A 51 31.58 1.53 19.81
C SER A 51 32.82 1.67 20.68
N ARG A 52 33.41 0.55 21.13
CA ARG A 52 34.63 0.55 21.93
C ARG A 52 35.85 1.02 21.15
N LEU A 53 35.94 0.63 19.87
CA LEU A 53 37.06 0.98 19.01
C LEU A 53 36.99 2.43 18.50
N LEU A 54 35.80 2.97 18.25
CA LEU A 54 35.63 4.31 17.67
C LEU A 54 35.48 5.43 18.70
N GLY A 55 35.05 5.12 19.92
CA GLY A 55 34.67 6.12 20.92
C GLY A 55 33.38 6.89 20.55
N PRO A 56 32.85 7.74 21.46
CA PRO A 56 31.49 8.27 21.33
C PRO A 56 31.24 9.13 20.09
N ALA A 57 32.14 10.07 19.76
CA ALA A 57 31.93 10.98 18.64
C ALA A 57 31.88 10.24 17.29
N SER A 58 32.89 9.43 17.00
CA SER A 58 32.97 8.63 15.78
C SER A 58 31.89 7.54 15.72
N TYR A 59 31.51 6.95 16.86
CA TYR A 59 30.37 6.02 16.93
C TYR A 59 29.04 6.72 16.62
N GLY A 60 28.87 7.99 17.03
CA GLY A 60 27.70 8.78 16.65
C GLY A 60 27.59 9.01 15.14
N VAL A 61 28.73 9.22 14.46
CA VAL A 61 28.78 9.27 12.98
C VAL A 61 28.42 7.93 12.38
N PHE A 62 28.97 6.84 12.89
CA PHE A 62 28.65 5.48 12.43
C PHE A 62 27.16 5.14 12.64
N GLY A 63 26.58 5.50 13.78
CA GLY A 63 25.18 5.27 14.12
C GLY A 63 24.21 5.95 13.16
N SER A 64 24.49 7.20 12.75
CA SER A 64 23.65 7.89 11.77
C SER A 64 23.73 7.24 10.39
N LEU A 65 24.92 6.83 9.93
CA LEU A 65 25.11 6.10 8.68
C LEU A 65 24.39 4.75 8.68
N LEU A 66 24.34 4.05 9.82
CA LEU A 66 23.61 2.78 9.96
C LEU A 66 22.10 2.96 9.73
N VAL A 67 21.52 4.09 10.16
CA VAL A 67 20.11 4.36 9.87
C VAL A 67 19.89 4.45 8.35
N PHE A 68 20.80 5.08 7.61
CA PHE A 68 20.73 5.09 6.14
C PHE A 68 20.90 3.71 5.52
N ILE A 69 21.85 2.90 6.00
CA ILE A 69 22.00 1.48 5.60
C ILE A 69 20.66 0.76 5.79
N THR A 70 20.04 0.93 6.96
CA THR A 70 18.77 0.29 7.31
C THR A 70 17.63 0.76 6.39
N LEU A 71 17.58 2.05 6.05
CA LEU A 71 16.61 2.59 5.10
C LEU A 71 16.75 1.98 3.69
N LEU A 72 17.97 1.74 3.24
CA LEU A 72 18.21 1.08 1.94
C LEU A 72 17.63 -0.34 1.93
N THR A 73 17.58 -1.04 3.07
CA THR A 73 17.03 -2.41 3.16
C THR A 73 15.51 -2.50 3.01
N VAL A 74 14.78 -1.38 3.09
CA VAL A 74 13.32 -1.36 3.04
C VAL A 74 12.75 -1.86 1.70
N PRO A 75 13.10 -1.28 0.53
CA PRO A 75 12.62 -1.78 -0.76
C PRO A 75 13.02 -3.24 -1.00
N ALA A 76 14.23 -3.60 -0.54
CA ALA A 76 14.76 -4.95 -0.55
C ALA A 76 13.87 -5.93 0.23
N SER A 77 13.42 -5.57 1.43
CA SER A 77 12.54 -6.39 2.28
C SER A 77 11.18 -6.66 1.62
N GLY A 78 10.58 -5.65 0.99
CA GLY A 78 9.33 -5.83 0.24
C GLY A 78 9.48 -6.78 -0.94
N LEU A 79 10.56 -6.64 -1.70
CA LEU A 79 10.89 -7.54 -2.81
C LEU A 79 11.16 -8.98 -2.32
N GLN A 80 11.94 -9.13 -1.25
CA GLN A 80 12.25 -10.42 -0.64
C GLN A 80 10.99 -11.17 -0.17
N SER A 81 10.04 -10.48 0.46
CA SER A 81 8.76 -11.06 0.89
C SER A 81 7.92 -11.57 -0.30
N LEU A 82 7.88 -10.82 -1.40
CA LEU A 82 7.17 -11.22 -2.62
C LEU A 82 7.81 -12.45 -3.30
N VAL A 83 9.14 -12.48 -3.39
CA VAL A 83 9.88 -13.63 -3.93
C VAL A 83 9.63 -14.86 -3.07
N THR A 84 9.68 -14.72 -1.75
CA THR A 84 9.38 -15.79 -0.78
C THR A 84 7.99 -16.37 -1.01
N THR A 85 6.97 -15.49 -1.05
CA THR A 85 5.57 -15.90 -1.19
C THR A 85 5.30 -16.61 -2.51
N ARG A 86 5.83 -16.09 -3.62
CA ARG A 86 5.62 -16.73 -4.94
C ARG A 86 6.37 -18.04 -5.09
N THR A 87 7.57 -18.12 -4.55
CA THR A 87 8.36 -19.35 -4.57
C THR A 87 7.68 -20.45 -3.76
N ALA A 88 7.13 -20.13 -2.59
CA ALA A 88 6.36 -21.08 -1.80
C ALA A 88 5.11 -21.60 -2.54
N ARG A 89 4.35 -20.72 -3.20
CA ARG A 89 3.18 -21.12 -4.00
C ARG A 89 3.52 -22.00 -5.19
N LEU A 90 4.61 -21.70 -5.89
CA LEU A 90 5.08 -22.54 -6.99
C LEU A 90 5.46 -23.93 -6.48
N ALA A 91 6.18 -23.99 -5.35
CA ALA A 91 6.57 -25.25 -4.73
C ALA A 91 5.34 -26.11 -4.34
N GLU A 92 4.27 -25.50 -3.82
CA GLU A 92 3.00 -26.20 -3.54
C GLU A 92 2.35 -26.79 -4.80
N SER A 93 2.53 -26.16 -5.96
CA SER A 93 2.07 -26.66 -7.25
C SER A 93 3.03 -27.64 -7.95
N GLY A 94 4.07 -28.11 -7.25
CA GLY A 94 5.12 -28.98 -7.83
C GLY A 94 6.04 -28.27 -8.83
N ARG A 95 5.97 -26.94 -8.94
CA ARG A 95 6.76 -26.12 -9.87
C ARG A 95 7.88 -25.40 -9.15
N GLN A 96 9.02 -25.22 -9.82
CA GLN A 96 10.19 -24.58 -9.23
C GLN A 96 10.34 -23.14 -9.74
N ALA A 97 10.60 -22.19 -8.84
CA ALA A 97 10.86 -20.80 -9.20
C ALA A 97 12.29 -20.60 -9.73
N ASP A 98 12.45 -19.82 -10.80
CA ASP A 98 13.73 -19.27 -11.26
C ASP A 98 13.75 -17.75 -11.09
N GLY A 99 14.76 -17.29 -10.36
CA GLY A 99 14.99 -15.88 -10.03
C GLY A 99 16.08 -15.20 -10.85
N ARG A 100 16.76 -15.86 -11.80
CA ARG A 100 17.92 -15.29 -12.52
C ARG A 100 17.63 -13.94 -13.19
N VAL A 101 16.53 -13.85 -13.93
CA VAL A 101 16.11 -12.62 -14.61
C VAL A 101 15.78 -11.52 -13.60
N LEU A 102 15.12 -11.88 -12.51
CA LEU A 102 14.75 -10.94 -11.46
C LEU A 102 15.99 -10.44 -10.70
N LEU A 103 16.97 -11.31 -10.44
CA LEU A 103 18.25 -10.97 -9.85
C LEU A 103 19.04 -10.02 -10.75
N GLY A 104 19.09 -10.26 -12.06
CA GLY A 104 19.73 -9.34 -13.01
C GLY A 104 19.12 -7.93 -12.97
N ARG A 105 17.78 -7.84 -12.89
CA ARG A 105 17.08 -6.55 -12.72
C ARG A 105 17.37 -5.91 -11.37
N ALA A 106 17.38 -6.70 -10.29
CA ALA A 106 17.71 -6.20 -8.96
C ALA A 106 19.13 -5.62 -8.93
N LEU A 107 20.11 -6.32 -9.52
CA LEU A 107 21.50 -5.86 -9.63
C LEU A 107 21.62 -4.57 -10.46
N ALA A 108 20.90 -4.46 -11.58
CA ALA A 108 20.88 -3.23 -12.38
C ALA A 108 20.31 -2.05 -11.57
N LEU A 109 19.23 -2.26 -10.82
CA LEU A 109 18.68 -1.26 -9.91
C LEU A 109 19.63 -0.92 -8.75
N GLY A 110 20.34 -1.92 -8.21
CA GLY A 110 21.36 -1.71 -7.18
C GLY A 110 22.55 -0.90 -7.69
N ALA A 111 22.99 -1.14 -8.92
CA ALA A 111 24.05 -0.37 -9.58
C ALA A 111 23.60 1.08 -9.84
N LEU A 112 22.37 1.27 -10.35
CA LEU A 112 21.78 2.60 -10.50
C LEU A 112 21.67 3.32 -9.14
N GLY A 113 21.19 2.64 -8.11
CA GLY A 113 21.10 3.18 -6.74
C GLY A 113 22.47 3.55 -6.15
N THR A 114 23.50 2.75 -6.44
CA THR A 114 24.90 3.06 -6.08
C THR A 114 25.35 4.35 -6.74
N GLY A 115 25.14 4.50 -8.05
CA GLY A 115 25.50 5.73 -8.78
C GLY A 115 24.76 6.96 -8.27
N LEU A 116 23.44 6.85 -8.08
CA LEU A 116 22.63 7.95 -7.56
C LEU A 116 23.03 8.35 -6.13
N LEU A 117 23.29 7.39 -5.24
CA LEU A 117 23.70 7.68 -3.87
C LEU A 117 25.13 8.25 -3.80
N ALA A 118 26.02 7.80 -4.68
CA ALA A 118 27.35 8.38 -4.83
C ALA A 118 27.28 9.84 -5.29
N LEU A 119 26.42 10.15 -6.26
CA LEU A 119 26.18 11.54 -6.69
C LEU A 119 25.56 12.40 -5.59
N ALA A 120 24.66 11.81 -4.78
CA ALA A 120 24.06 12.48 -3.62
C ALA A 120 24.98 12.55 -2.39
N SER A 121 26.17 11.95 -2.42
CA SER A 121 27.08 11.90 -1.27
C SER A 121 27.46 13.27 -0.68
N PRO A 122 27.62 14.37 -1.45
CA PRO A 122 27.87 15.69 -0.86
C PRO A 122 26.69 16.19 -0.01
N LEU A 123 25.46 15.83 -0.38
CA LEU A 123 24.27 16.17 0.41
C LEU A 123 24.26 15.38 1.72
N LEU A 124 24.64 14.10 1.69
CA LEU A 124 24.79 13.27 2.89
C LEU A 124 25.88 13.80 3.83
N VAL A 125 27.03 14.24 3.29
CA VAL A 125 28.11 14.85 4.08
C VAL A 125 27.60 16.08 4.84
N ARG A 126 26.88 16.98 4.16
CA ARG A 126 26.29 18.18 4.80
C ARG A 126 25.21 17.80 5.80
N ALA A 127 24.31 16.89 5.43
CA ALA A 127 23.19 16.48 6.27
C ALA A 127 23.64 15.80 7.57
N LEU A 128 24.69 14.96 7.51
CA LEU A 128 25.13 14.17 8.67
C LEU A 128 26.35 14.76 9.39
N ARG A 129 26.82 15.94 8.95
CA ARG A 129 28.04 16.61 9.44
C ARG A 129 29.21 15.62 9.47
N LEU A 130 29.51 15.03 8.31
CA LEU A 130 30.63 14.12 8.15
C LEU A 130 31.92 14.91 7.92
N ASP A 131 33.02 14.50 8.55
CA ASP A 131 34.33 15.13 8.37
C ASP A 131 34.95 14.79 7.00
N SER A 132 34.41 13.78 6.31
CA SER A 132 34.90 13.30 5.02
C SER A 132 33.78 12.74 4.15
N ILE A 133 34.03 12.72 2.84
CA ILE A 133 33.12 12.14 1.84
C ILE A 133 33.19 10.60 1.79
N TRP A 134 34.29 10.00 2.25
CA TRP A 134 34.54 8.57 2.13
C TRP A 134 33.48 7.67 2.80
N PRO A 135 32.97 7.94 4.01
CA PRO A 135 31.90 7.14 4.59
C PRO A 135 30.62 7.14 3.74
N ALA A 136 30.29 8.28 3.11
CA ALA A 136 29.11 8.40 2.25
C ALA A 136 29.30 7.68 0.89
N LEU A 137 30.52 7.68 0.34
CA LEU A 137 30.84 6.89 -0.85
C LEU A 137 30.85 5.38 -0.56
N LEU A 138 31.39 4.95 0.58
CA LEU A 138 31.34 3.54 0.98
C LEU A 138 29.90 3.08 1.23
N LEU A 139 29.07 3.95 1.79
CA LEU A 139 27.64 3.70 1.96
C LEU A 139 26.92 3.47 0.61
N SER A 140 27.30 4.18 -0.46
CA SER A 140 26.67 3.99 -1.78
C SER A 140 26.90 2.58 -2.33
N LEU A 141 28.08 2.00 -2.07
CA LEU A 141 28.44 0.64 -2.50
C LEU A 141 27.56 -0.44 -1.85
N TYR A 142 26.89 -0.15 -0.73
CA TYR A 142 26.00 -1.08 -0.03
C TYR A 142 24.77 -1.49 -0.88
N CYS A 143 24.34 -0.67 -1.83
CA CYS A 143 23.19 -0.96 -2.70
C CYS A 143 23.38 -2.24 -3.54
N LEU A 144 24.62 -2.55 -3.95
CA LEU A 144 24.93 -3.74 -4.76
C LEU A 144 24.79 -5.06 -3.99
N PRO A 145 25.48 -5.29 -2.86
CA PRO A 145 25.33 -6.54 -2.10
C PRO A 145 23.91 -6.71 -1.56
N LEU A 146 23.23 -5.62 -1.21
CA LEU A 146 21.82 -5.65 -0.84
C LEU A 146 20.95 -6.20 -1.99
N ALA A 147 21.08 -5.65 -3.19
CA ALA A 147 20.35 -6.11 -4.37
C ALA A 147 20.66 -7.57 -4.72
N ALA A 148 21.92 -7.97 -4.56
CA ALA A 148 22.39 -9.33 -4.80
C ALA A 148 21.81 -10.35 -3.79
N THR A 149 21.52 -9.91 -2.56
CA THR A 149 21.00 -10.75 -1.47
C THR A 149 19.51 -11.02 -1.56
N VAL A 150 18.71 -10.02 -1.96
CA VAL A 150 17.24 -10.04 -1.86
C VAL A 150 16.58 -11.24 -2.55
N VAL A 151 16.98 -11.54 -3.80
CA VAL A 151 16.35 -12.61 -4.58
C VAL A 151 16.77 -14.00 -4.08
N PRO A 152 18.08 -14.31 -3.90
CA PRO A 152 18.51 -15.58 -3.32
C PRO A 152 17.92 -15.86 -1.94
N TRP A 153 17.88 -14.85 -1.06
CA TRP A 153 17.28 -14.96 0.27
C TRP A 153 15.80 -15.35 0.15
N GLY A 154 15.04 -14.64 -0.68
CA GLY A 154 13.62 -14.94 -0.91
C GLY A 154 13.40 -16.34 -1.50
N LEU A 155 14.24 -16.79 -2.42
CA LEU A 155 14.16 -18.14 -3.00
C LEU A 155 14.38 -19.23 -1.95
N LEU A 156 15.40 -19.08 -1.10
CA LEU A 156 15.74 -20.05 -0.06
C LEU A 156 14.67 -20.11 1.03
N CYS A 157 14.15 -18.97 1.48
CA CYS A 157 13.03 -18.90 2.41
C CYS A 157 11.76 -19.54 1.81
N GLY A 158 11.45 -19.25 0.53
CA GLY A 158 10.29 -19.84 -0.15
C GLY A 158 10.39 -21.36 -0.32
N ARG A 159 11.61 -21.88 -0.45
CA ARG A 159 11.93 -23.32 -0.44
C ARG A 159 12.06 -23.91 0.97
N ARG A 160 11.78 -23.14 2.02
CA ARG A 160 11.88 -23.53 3.44
C ARG A 160 13.29 -23.96 3.87
N ARG A 161 14.35 -23.50 3.20
CA ARG A 161 15.76 -23.77 3.58
C ARG A 161 16.28 -22.78 4.63
N PHE A 162 15.55 -22.63 5.73
CA PHE A 162 15.84 -21.64 6.77
C PHE A 162 17.20 -21.82 7.44
N GLY A 163 17.65 -23.07 7.62
CA GLY A 163 18.95 -23.37 8.23
C GLY A 163 20.13 -22.80 7.43
N VAL A 164 20.05 -22.83 6.09
CA VAL A 164 21.09 -22.25 5.22
C VAL A 164 21.12 -20.73 5.34
N VAL A 165 19.94 -20.10 5.33
CA VAL A 165 19.82 -18.65 5.49
C VAL A 165 20.36 -18.21 6.85
N GLY A 166 19.99 -18.92 7.91
CA GLY A 166 20.50 -18.67 9.27
C GLY A 166 22.02 -18.81 9.36
N PHE A 167 22.58 -19.91 8.85
CA PHE A 167 24.02 -20.15 8.86
C PHE A 167 24.80 -19.05 8.11
N VAL A 168 24.34 -18.65 6.93
CA VAL A 168 24.98 -17.57 6.15
C VAL A 168 24.84 -16.21 6.86
N ALA A 169 23.71 -15.94 7.52
CA ALA A 169 23.53 -14.70 8.29
C ALA A 169 24.49 -14.60 9.49
N VAL A 170 24.68 -15.70 10.22
CA VAL A 170 25.64 -15.77 11.32
C VAL A 170 27.07 -15.64 10.78
N GLY A 171 27.42 -16.37 9.71
CA GLY A 171 28.75 -16.28 9.09
C GLY A 171 29.08 -14.87 8.61
N SER A 172 28.13 -14.18 7.96
CA SER A 172 28.27 -12.77 7.57
C SER A 172 28.56 -11.88 8.77
N THR A 173 27.88 -12.12 9.89
CA THR A 173 28.08 -11.32 11.11
C THR A 173 29.48 -11.49 11.69
N VAL A 174 30.03 -12.71 11.67
CA VAL A 174 31.42 -13.00 12.08
C VAL A 174 32.41 -12.30 11.15
N VAL A 175 32.20 -12.39 9.83
CA VAL A 175 33.04 -11.69 8.83
C VAL A 175 33.01 -10.19 9.07
N ARG A 176 31.81 -9.61 9.28
CA ARG A 176 31.65 -8.18 9.55
C ARG A 176 32.41 -7.74 10.78
N LEU A 177 32.35 -8.51 11.86
CA LEU A 177 33.07 -8.22 13.09
C LEU A 177 34.59 -8.26 12.86
N GLY A 178 35.10 -9.32 12.23
CA GLY A 178 36.53 -9.47 11.96
C GLY A 178 37.09 -8.37 11.07
N VAL A 179 36.40 -8.05 9.97
CA VAL A 179 36.82 -6.97 9.05
C VAL A 179 36.74 -5.61 9.74
N ALA A 180 35.73 -5.37 10.58
CA ALA A 180 35.61 -4.11 11.30
C ALA A 180 36.74 -3.91 12.29
N VAL A 181 37.08 -4.92 13.10
CA VAL A 181 38.22 -4.86 14.01
C VAL A 181 39.50 -4.58 13.22
N LEU A 182 39.76 -5.36 12.17
CA LEU A 182 40.96 -5.19 11.34
C LEU A 182 41.09 -3.78 10.78
N PHE A 183 40.03 -3.22 10.20
CA PHE A 183 40.09 -1.93 9.51
C PHE A 183 40.10 -0.76 10.50
N ILE A 184 39.38 -0.86 11.62
CA ILE A 184 39.37 0.21 12.62
C ILE A 184 40.74 0.29 13.31
N GLU A 185 41.32 -0.84 13.70
CA GLU A 185 42.67 -0.91 14.29
C GLU A 185 43.76 -0.47 13.29
N ALA A 186 43.56 -0.71 11.99
CA ALA A 186 44.42 -0.17 10.94
C ALA A 186 44.25 1.35 10.71
N GLY A 187 43.42 2.04 11.51
CA GLY A 187 43.28 3.50 11.48
C GLY A 187 42.20 4.03 10.53
N PHE A 188 41.40 3.16 9.88
CA PHE A 188 40.34 3.62 8.95
C PHE A 188 39.07 4.14 9.66
N GLY A 189 39.00 4.04 11.00
CA GLY A 189 37.90 4.61 11.79
C GLY A 189 36.51 4.24 11.28
N VAL A 190 35.63 5.23 11.11
CA VAL A 190 34.25 5.03 10.64
C VAL A 190 34.18 4.39 9.24
N CYS A 191 35.11 4.76 8.35
CA CYS A 191 35.21 4.15 7.02
C CYS A 191 35.45 2.65 7.13
N GLY A 192 36.29 2.22 8.07
CA GLY A 192 36.54 0.80 8.36
C GLY A 192 35.27 0.05 8.75
N ALA A 193 34.44 0.63 9.63
CA ALA A 193 33.19 0.03 10.10
C ALA A 193 32.12 -0.08 8.99
N VAL A 194 32.00 0.94 8.14
CA VAL A 194 31.10 0.92 6.98
C VAL A 194 31.58 -0.07 5.92
N ALA A 195 32.88 -0.06 5.60
CA ALA A 195 33.48 -1.00 4.65
C ALA A 195 33.30 -2.46 5.10
N ALA A 196 33.44 -2.74 6.39
CA ALA A 196 33.17 -4.06 6.96
C ALA A 196 31.73 -4.53 6.72
N SER A 197 30.76 -3.62 6.79
CA SER A 197 29.35 -3.94 6.51
C SER A 197 29.14 -4.26 5.03
N VAL A 198 29.73 -3.49 4.11
CA VAL A 198 29.67 -3.75 2.66
C VAL A 198 30.36 -5.08 2.32
N ALA A 199 31.52 -5.36 2.90
CA ALA A 199 32.28 -6.59 2.67
C ALA A 199 31.51 -7.82 3.17
N ALA A 200 31.00 -7.78 4.39
CA ALA A 200 30.22 -8.88 4.97
C ALA A 200 28.96 -9.19 4.15
N ASP A 201 28.21 -8.16 3.74
CA ASP A 201 27.00 -8.35 2.94
C ASP A 201 27.33 -8.82 1.51
N SER A 202 28.51 -8.50 0.98
CA SER A 202 28.99 -9.06 -0.28
C SER A 202 29.28 -10.55 -0.16
N VAL A 203 29.91 -10.98 0.94
CA VAL A 203 30.13 -12.41 1.25
C VAL A 203 28.80 -13.13 1.45
N GLN A 204 27.86 -12.51 2.19
CA GLN A 204 26.50 -13.03 2.35
C GLN A 204 25.79 -13.21 1.00
N ALA A 205 25.80 -12.18 0.15
CA ALA A 205 25.18 -12.20 -1.16
C ALA A 205 25.72 -13.35 -2.02
N PHE A 206 27.04 -13.52 -2.04
CA PHE A 206 27.70 -14.59 -2.77
C PHE A 206 27.31 -15.97 -2.24
N ALA A 207 27.36 -16.17 -0.92
CA ALA A 207 27.03 -17.44 -0.28
C ALA A 207 25.56 -17.82 -0.53
N LEU A 208 24.62 -16.88 -0.39
CA LEU A 208 23.20 -17.11 -0.68
C LEU A 208 22.96 -17.38 -2.16
N TYR A 209 23.62 -16.63 -3.05
CA TYR A 209 23.55 -16.87 -4.49
C TYR A 209 23.97 -18.30 -4.82
N ARG A 210 25.13 -18.76 -4.32
CA ARG A 210 25.60 -20.14 -4.51
C ARG A 210 24.63 -21.16 -3.93
N ALA A 211 24.13 -20.94 -2.72
CA ALA A 211 23.16 -21.84 -2.08
C ALA A 211 21.80 -21.89 -2.82
N SER A 212 21.44 -20.81 -3.52
CA SER A 212 20.18 -20.71 -4.29
C SER A 212 20.27 -21.37 -5.67
N ARG A 213 21.49 -21.58 -6.19
CA ARG A 213 21.73 -22.26 -7.48
C ARG A 213 21.26 -23.71 -7.42
N ARG A 214 20.74 -24.19 -8.55
CA ARG A 214 20.19 -25.54 -8.69
C ARG A 214 21.29 -26.57 -8.99
N PRO A 215 21.18 -27.80 -8.48
CA PRO A 215 21.85 -28.96 -9.09
C PRO A 215 21.32 -29.18 -10.51
N ARG A 216 22.18 -29.64 -11.41
CA ARG A 216 21.91 -29.73 -12.86
C ARG A 216 20.90 -30.84 -13.25
N SER A 217 20.48 -31.67 -12.29
CA SER A 217 19.70 -32.90 -12.49
C SER A 217 18.18 -32.78 -12.25
N ASP A 218 17.67 -31.62 -11.85
CA ASP A 218 16.24 -31.44 -11.50
C ASP A 218 15.42 -31.04 -12.75
N THR A 219 14.68 -31.99 -13.33
CA THR A 219 13.95 -31.91 -14.62
C THR A 219 12.61 -31.17 -14.56
N SER A 220 12.25 -30.59 -13.42
CA SER A 220 10.97 -29.89 -13.24
C SER A 220 10.95 -28.51 -13.92
N ALA A 221 9.90 -28.22 -14.71
CA ALA A 221 9.77 -27.01 -15.53
C ALA A 221 9.86 -25.71 -14.69
N ALA A 222 10.99 -25.03 -14.82
CA ALA A 222 11.29 -23.79 -14.10
C ALA A 222 10.42 -22.63 -14.59
N VAL A 223 9.86 -21.84 -13.65
CA VAL A 223 9.06 -20.67 -13.99
C VAL A 223 9.81 -19.40 -13.62
N SER A 224 10.01 -18.51 -14.59
CA SER A 224 10.61 -17.19 -14.33
C SER A 224 9.69 -16.34 -13.44
N LEU A 225 10.23 -15.80 -12.34
CA LEU A 225 9.48 -14.89 -11.48
C LEU A 225 9.33 -13.50 -12.11
N ARG A 226 8.09 -13.06 -12.39
CA ARG A 226 7.78 -11.70 -12.88
C ARG A 226 6.88 -10.93 -11.93
N LEU A 227 7.40 -9.96 -11.19
CA LEU A 227 6.64 -9.19 -10.21
C LEU A 227 5.91 -7.99 -10.85
N GLY A 228 4.68 -7.73 -10.41
CA GLY A 228 3.93 -6.53 -10.80
C GLY A 228 4.22 -5.38 -9.83
N ALA A 229 4.47 -4.18 -10.36
CA ALA A 229 4.92 -3.02 -9.57
C ALA A 229 3.95 -2.62 -8.44
N GLY A 230 2.64 -2.78 -8.64
CA GLY A 230 1.62 -2.30 -7.70
C GLY A 230 1.53 -3.06 -6.37
N THR A 231 1.91 -4.34 -6.31
CA THR A 231 1.82 -5.15 -5.08
C THR A 231 3.03 -4.99 -4.15
N ALA A 232 4.19 -4.58 -4.69
CA ALA A 232 5.39 -4.30 -3.91
C ALA A 232 5.29 -2.96 -3.16
N ALA A 233 4.70 -1.95 -3.80
CA ALA A 233 4.69 -0.58 -3.30
C ALA A 233 4.07 -0.43 -1.90
N THR A 234 2.96 -1.10 -1.62
CA THR A 234 2.25 -1.04 -0.33
C THR A 234 3.11 -1.57 0.84
N GLY A 235 3.78 -2.71 0.64
CA GLY A 235 4.66 -3.27 1.67
C GLY A 235 5.89 -2.39 1.87
N VAL A 236 6.51 -1.95 0.77
CA VAL A 236 7.68 -1.05 0.82
C VAL A 236 7.36 0.23 1.58
N LEU A 237 6.22 0.87 1.29
CA LEU A 237 5.76 2.07 2.00
C LEU A 237 5.51 1.80 3.48
N ALA A 238 4.89 0.68 3.84
CA ALA A 238 4.64 0.36 5.25
C ALA A 238 5.95 0.15 6.05
N TYR A 239 6.89 -0.61 5.47
CA TYR A 239 8.18 -0.88 6.10
C TYR A 239 9.08 0.35 6.19
N SER A 240 9.05 1.28 5.22
CA SER A 240 9.86 2.50 5.29
C SER A 240 9.43 3.39 6.44
N GLY A 241 8.13 3.56 6.64
CA GLY A 241 7.61 4.33 7.77
C GLY A 241 8.09 3.76 9.10
N LEU A 242 8.02 2.43 9.29
CA LEU A 242 8.46 1.77 10.53
C LEU A 242 9.97 1.95 10.79
N TRP A 243 10.81 1.64 9.80
CA TRP A 243 12.26 1.69 9.95
C TRP A 243 12.80 3.11 10.07
N LEU A 244 12.22 4.07 9.34
CA LEU A 244 12.60 5.47 9.49
C LEU A 244 12.21 5.99 10.87
N LEU A 245 11.03 5.59 11.38
CA LEU A 245 10.59 6.00 12.72
C LEU A 245 11.49 5.46 13.83
N THR A 246 12.07 4.26 13.69
CA THR A 246 13.05 3.74 14.66
C THR A 246 14.38 4.46 14.67
N GLY A 247 14.75 5.19 13.60
CA GLY A 247 16.08 5.81 13.49
C GLY A 247 16.07 7.33 13.41
N VAL A 248 14.90 7.96 13.30
CA VAL A 248 14.77 9.42 13.10
C VAL A 248 15.34 10.22 14.27
N ASP A 249 15.22 9.71 15.49
CA ASP A 249 15.77 10.31 16.70
C ASP A 249 17.30 10.29 16.71
N THR A 250 17.91 9.22 16.22
CA THR A 250 19.37 9.06 16.13
C THR A 250 19.94 10.01 15.08
N ILE A 251 19.23 10.21 13.96
CA ILE A 251 19.58 11.23 12.95
C ILE A 251 19.45 12.64 13.56
N ALA A 252 18.33 12.93 14.23
CA ALA A 252 18.09 14.22 14.87
C ALA A 252 19.13 14.53 15.95
N ALA A 253 19.49 13.55 16.78
CA ALA A 253 20.51 13.66 17.80
C ALA A 253 21.85 14.09 17.20
N ARG A 254 22.24 13.51 16.06
CA ARG A 254 23.49 13.87 15.37
C ARG A 254 23.47 15.30 14.82
N GLN A 255 22.32 15.78 14.34
CA GLN A 255 22.19 17.12 13.76
C GLN A 255 22.06 18.21 14.82
N LEU A 256 21.41 17.91 15.95
CA LEU A 256 20.95 18.91 16.93
C LEU A 256 21.74 18.91 18.23
N LEU A 257 22.37 17.78 18.61
CA LEU A 257 23.15 17.66 19.85
C LEU A 257 24.65 17.71 19.59
N ASP A 258 25.41 17.95 20.66
CA ASP A 258 26.87 17.81 20.65
C ASP A 258 27.31 16.40 20.18
N PRO A 259 28.40 16.25 19.40
CA PRO A 259 28.82 14.97 18.85
C PRO A 259 29.03 13.85 19.89
N VAL A 260 29.54 14.16 21.08
CA VAL A 260 29.75 13.18 22.15
C VAL A 260 28.41 12.75 22.76
N VAL A 261 27.51 13.72 22.98
CA VAL A 261 26.15 13.45 23.49
C VAL A 261 25.34 12.64 22.47
N ALA A 262 25.43 12.96 21.18
CA ALA A 262 24.80 12.20 20.11
C ALA A 262 25.33 10.76 20.03
N GLY A 263 26.63 10.57 20.26
CA GLY A 263 27.25 9.25 20.37
C GLY A 263 26.70 8.39 21.51
N ARG A 264 26.59 8.99 22.71
CA ARG A 264 25.96 8.36 23.89
C ARG A 264 24.50 8.01 23.63
N TYR A 265 23.75 8.93 23.03
CA TYR A 265 22.35 8.72 22.64
C TYR A 265 22.21 7.55 21.65
N SER A 266 23.05 7.51 20.62
CA SER A 266 23.05 6.45 19.60
C SER A 266 23.36 5.07 20.20
N ALA A 267 24.26 4.99 21.19
CA ALA A 267 24.55 3.74 21.90
C ALA A 267 23.35 3.27 22.74
N ALA A 268 22.68 4.18 23.45
CA ALA A 268 21.46 3.88 24.19
C ALA A 268 20.33 3.41 23.26
N ALA A 269 20.10 4.12 22.14
CA ALA A 269 19.14 3.72 21.11
C ALA A 269 19.46 2.31 20.57
N THR A 270 20.74 2.03 20.27
CA THR A 270 21.17 0.71 19.78
C THR A 270 20.86 -0.40 20.79
N ALA A 271 21.12 -0.17 22.08
CA ALA A 271 20.82 -1.13 23.14
C ALA A 271 19.32 -1.44 23.25
N LEU A 272 18.47 -0.41 23.19
CA LEU A 272 17.02 -0.55 23.24
C LEU A 272 16.46 -1.21 21.97
N HIS A 273 16.94 -0.81 20.79
CA HIS A 273 16.50 -1.37 19.51
C HIS A 273 16.86 -2.86 19.35
N GLY A 274 17.90 -3.35 20.03
CA GLY A 274 18.19 -4.78 20.11
C GLY A 274 17.00 -5.62 20.63
N ALA A 275 16.14 -5.06 21.48
CA ALA A 275 14.95 -5.75 21.96
C ALA A 275 13.82 -5.84 20.90
N LEU A 276 13.82 -4.96 19.88
CA LEU A 276 12.79 -4.93 18.84
C LEU A 276 12.83 -6.13 17.89
N TYR A 277 13.93 -6.89 17.86
CA TYR A 277 14.01 -8.15 17.11
C TYR A 277 12.97 -9.18 17.57
N GLY A 278 12.61 -9.17 18.86
CA GLY A 278 11.59 -10.06 19.42
C GLY A 278 10.20 -9.87 18.78
N PRO A 279 9.58 -8.69 18.92
CA PRO A 279 8.32 -8.35 18.25
C PRO A 279 8.35 -8.56 16.74
N HIS A 280 9.48 -8.26 16.09
CA HIS A 280 9.65 -8.50 14.66
C HIS A 280 9.58 -10.00 14.32
N ALA A 281 10.29 -10.85 15.06
CA ALA A 281 10.28 -12.30 14.87
C ALA A 281 8.87 -12.89 15.11
N ILE A 282 8.18 -12.48 16.19
CA ILE A 282 6.79 -12.88 16.48
C ILE A 282 5.89 -12.52 15.29
N SER A 283 5.99 -11.28 14.79
CA SER A 283 5.15 -10.80 13.69
C SER A 283 5.41 -11.56 12.39
N MET A 284 6.67 -11.85 12.06
CA MET A 284 7.03 -12.62 10.87
C MET A 284 6.52 -14.06 10.94
N ALA A 285 6.61 -14.71 12.10
CA ALA A 285 6.10 -16.06 12.30
C ALA A 285 4.55 -16.13 12.18
N LEU A 286 3.86 -15.08 12.61
CA LEU A 286 2.39 -15.01 12.60
C LEU A 286 1.80 -14.42 11.31
N LEU A 287 2.62 -13.83 10.42
CA LEU A 287 2.17 -13.18 9.19
C LEU A 287 1.24 -14.05 8.33
N PRO A 288 1.53 -15.36 8.09
CA PRO A 288 0.63 -16.22 7.32
C PRO A 288 -0.72 -16.45 8.03
N ALA A 289 -0.71 -16.58 9.36
CA ALA A 289 -1.90 -16.79 10.16
C ALA A 289 -2.81 -15.55 10.19
N PHE A 290 -2.23 -14.35 10.30
CA PHE A 290 -2.99 -13.10 10.20
C PHE A 290 -3.75 -12.99 8.88
N ALA A 291 -3.12 -13.39 7.77
CA ALA A 291 -3.73 -13.36 6.45
C ALA A 291 -4.82 -14.42 6.24
N ALA A 292 -4.64 -15.63 6.79
CA ALA A 292 -5.50 -16.79 6.52
C ALA A 292 -6.75 -16.88 7.41
N LEU A 293 -6.69 -16.39 8.65
CA LEU A 293 -7.78 -16.50 9.61
C LEU A 293 -8.94 -15.53 9.31
N ASP A 294 -10.15 -15.90 9.74
CA ASP A 294 -11.29 -14.98 9.73
C ASP A 294 -11.07 -13.76 10.63
N THR A 295 -11.88 -12.71 10.48
CA THR A 295 -11.67 -11.44 11.18
C THR A 295 -11.65 -11.60 12.70
N ALA A 296 -12.55 -12.41 13.27
CA ALA A 296 -12.67 -12.58 14.72
C ALA A 296 -11.50 -13.38 15.32
N ARG A 297 -11.10 -14.49 14.70
CA ARG A 297 -9.93 -15.29 15.13
C ARG A 297 -8.63 -14.54 14.90
N SER A 298 -8.50 -13.82 13.78
CA SER A 298 -7.32 -13.01 13.47
C SER A 298 -7.14 -11.86 14.47
N ARG A 299 -8.23 -11.21 14.91
CA ARG A 299 -8.19 -10.20 16.00
C ARG A 299 -7.77 -10.80 17.34
N ARG A 300 -8.32 -11.96 17.72
CA ARG A 300 -7.90 -12.66 18.95
C ARG A 300 -6.42 -13.05 18.91
N LEU A 301 -5.93 -13.47 17.74
CA LEU A 301 -4.51 -13.75 17.54
C LEU A 301 -3.66 -12.47 17.64
N LEU A 302 -4.11 -11.35 17.08
CA LEU A 302 -3.44 -10.05 17.22
C LEU A 302 -3.30 -9.65 18.70
N LEU A 303 -4.38 -9.76 19.49
CA LEU A 303 -4.33 -9.45 20.93
C LEU A 303 -3.32 -10.33 21.67
N ARG A 304 -3.29 -11.64 21.39
CA ARG A 304 -2.29 -12.55 21.96
C ARG A 304 -0.87 -12.19 21.53
N ALA A 305 -0.67 -11.79 20.28
CA ALA A 305 0.63 -11.36 19.78
C ALA A 305 1.10 -10.05 20.45
N LEU A 306 0.19 -9.11 20.69
CA LEU A 306 0.48 -7.87 21.42
C LEU A 306 0.83 -8.14 22.88
N LEU A 307 0.08 -9.03 23.55
CA LEU A 307 0.39 -9.45 24.91
C LEU A 307 1.76 -10.15 24.99
N ALA A 308 2.07 -11.04 24.05
CA ALA A 308 3.37 -11.70 23.98
C ALA A 308 4.52 -10.70 23.72
N ALA A 309 4.33 -9.74 22.81
CA ALA A 309 5.30 -8.69 22.55
C ALA A 309 5.50 -7.78 23.77
N ALA A 310 4.41 -7.39 24.46
CA ALA A 310 4.48 -6.59 25.69
C ALA A 310 5.18 -7.34 26.83
N ALA A 311 4.87 -8.63 27.02
CA ALA A 311 5.51 -9.49 28.03
C ALA A 311 7.00 -9.73 27.76
N LEU A 312 7.42 -9.65 26.49
CA LEU A 312 8.84 -9.71 26.11
C LEU A 312 9.54 -8.35 26.29
N LEU A 313 8.94 -7.28 25.77
CA LEU A 313 9.54 -5.94 25.77
C LEU A 313 9.56 -5.29 27.15
N GLY A 314 8.47 -5.39 27.93
CA GLY A 314 8.34 -4.72 29.22
C GLY A 314 9.51 -5.04 30.16
N PRO A 315 9.75 -6.32 30.50
CA PRO A 315 10.89 -6.71 31.33
C PRO A 315 12.23 -6.32 30.72
N ALA A 316 12.40 -6.46 29.40
CA ALA A 316 13.64 -6.07 28.72
C ALA A 316 13.91 -4.56 28.84
N MET A 317 12.90 -3.71 28.64
CA MET A 317 12.99 -2.26 28.75
C MET A 317 13.28 -1.83 30.20
N THR A 318 12.59 -2.44 31.18
CA THR A 318 12.84 -2.20 32.60
C THR A 318 14.25 -2.60 32.99
N ALA A 319 14.71 -3.80 32.59
CA ALA A 319 16.05 -4.27 32.87
C ALA A 319 17.11 -3.36 32.22
N LEU A 320 16.94 -2.99 30.95
CA LEU A 320 17.86 -2.08 30.26
C LEU A 320 17.90 -0.70 30.91
N THR A 321 16.81 -0.21 31.47
CA THR A 321 16.76 1.08 32.20
C THR A 321 17.43 0.98 33.56
N VAL A 322 16.99 0.04 34.40
CA VAL A 322 17.46 -0.10 35.80
C VAL A 322 18.92 -0.51 35.84
N LEU A 323 19.35 -1.41 34.95
CA LEU A 323 20.72 -1.90 34.91
C LEU A 323 21.65 -1.02 34.08
N SER A 324 21.14 0.01 33.36
CA SER A 324 21.96 0.87 32.51
C SER A 324 23.21 1.47 33.19
N PRO A 325 23.21 1.87 34.48
CA PRO A 325 24.40 2.42 35.13
C PRO A 325 25.59 1.46 35.16
N TRP A 326 25.34 0.15 35.16
CA TRP A 326 26.37 -0.90 35.16
C TRP A 326 26.54 -1.54 33.78
N LEU A 327 25.43 -1.83 33.10
CA LEU A 327 25.39 -2.53 31.83
C LEU A 327 26.02 -1.70 30.70
N VAL A 328 25.72 -0.39 30.63
CA VAL A 328 26.26 0.46 29.55
C VAL A 328 27.78 0.60 29.66
N PRO A 329 28.38 0.91 30.84
CA PRO A 329 29.82 0.88 31.01
C PRO A 329 30.46 -0.47 30.73
N LEU A 330 29.82 -1.56 31.16
CA LEU A 330 30.32 -2.91 30.96
C LEU A 330 30.32 -3.29 29.48
N VAL A 331 29.28 -2.93 28.74
CA VAL A 331 29.11 -3.34 27.35
C VAL A 331 29.80 -2.35 26.42
N PHE A 332 29.36 -1.09 26.40
CA PHE A 332 29.82 -0.07 25.45
C PHE A 332 31.07 0.69 25.93
N GLY A 333 31.30 0.76 27.24
CA GLY A 333 32.42 1.49 27.86
C GLY A 333 31.96 2.68 28.72
N ARG A 334 32.79 3.11 29.68
CA ARG A 334 32.44 4.16 30.67
C ARG A 334 32.09 5.50 30.03
N THR A 335 32.64 5.81 28.87
CA THR A 335 32.40 7.06 28.13
C THR A 335 31.01 7.16 27.50
N PHE A 336 30.28 6.04 27.40
CA PHE A 336 28.96 5.94 26.78
C PHE A 336 27.78 6.06 27.75
N GLN A 337 28.03 6.41 29.02
CA GLN A 337 26.95 6.54 30.00
C GLN A 337 25.93 7.59 29.60
N VAL A 338 24.66 7.26 29.81
CA VAL A 338 23.50 8.11 29.60
C VAL A 338 22.74 8.21 30.93
N PRO A 339 22.23 9.39 31.32
CA PRO A 339 21.41 9.51 32.52
C PRO A 339 20.22 8.55 32.50
N VAL A 340 19.95 7.87 33.62
CA VAL A 340 18.84 6.91 33.75
C VAL A 340 17.49 7.48 33.29
N PRO A 341 17.12 8.75 33.57
CA PRO A 341 15.87 9.32 33.06
C PRO A 341 15.79 9.36 31.52
N VAL A 342 16.90 9.62 30.83
CA VAL A 342 16.94 9.61 29.35
C VAL A 342 16.72 8.18 28.84
N MET A 343 17.43 7.21 29.43
CA MET A 343 17.26 5.78 29.09
C MET A 343 15.81 5.33 29.32
N ALA A 344 15.20 5.72 30.44
CA ALA A 344 13.82 5.36 30.78
C ALA A 344 12.82 5.87 29.74
N VAL A 345 12.91 7.14 29.34
CA VAL A 345 12.02 7.73 28.35
C VAL A 345 12.20 7.08 26.98
N MET A 346 13.45 6.85 26.55
CA MET A 346 13.73 6.13 25.31
C MET A 346 13.17 4.71 25.32
N ALA A 347 13.24 4.02 26.47
CA ALA A 347 12.71 2.67 26.63
C ALA A 347 11.18 2.64 26.48
N VAL A 348 10.46 3.63 27.02
CA VAL A 348 9.01 3.76 26.84
C VAL A 348 8.64 4.02 25.37
N GLY A 349 9.36 4.91 24.69
CA GLY A 349 9.16 5.17 23.26
C GLY A 349 9.40 3.91 22.41
N THR A 350 10.50 3.20 22.69
CA THR A 350 10.87 1.95 22.01
C THR A 350 9.84 0.85 22.26
N PHE A 351 9.31 0.74 23.48
CA PHE A 351 8.21 -0.18 23.80
C PHE A 351 6.99 0.08 22.90
N GLY A 352 6.58 1.35 22.76
CA GLY A 352 5.49 1.75 21.87
C GLY A 352 5.73 1.39 20.40
N ILE A 353 6.96 1.63 19.90
CA ILE A 353 7.35 1.27 18.53
C ILE A 353 7.33 -0.26 18.33
N GLY A 354 7.76 -1.03 19.33
CA GLY A 354 7.71 -2.50 19.27
C GLY A 354 6.28 -3.06 19.18
N LEU A 355 5.32 -2.47 19.90
CA LEU A 355 3.90 -2.80 19.75
C LEU A 355 3.35 -2.36 18.38
N LEU A 356 3.72 -1.16 17.92
CA LEU A 356 3.34 -0.64 16.60
C LEU A 356 3.77 -1.60 15.49
N TRP A 357 4.96 -2.19 15.62
CA TRP A 357 5.47 -3.19 14.67
C TRP A 357 4.48 -4.33 14.46
N VAL A 358 3.96 -4.92 15.54
CA VAL A 358 3.01 -6.03 15.49
C VAL A 358 1.70 -5.61 14.80
N VAL A 359 1.17 -4.44 15.15
CA VAL A 359 -0.10 -3.94 14.59
C VAL A 359 0.04 -3.58 13.11
N VAL A 360 1.14 -2.94 12.70
CA VAL A 360 1.40 -2.64 11.29
C VAL A 360 1.53 -3.91 10.49
N GLN A 361 2.22 -4.93 11.00
CA GLN A 361 2.35 -6.23 10.34
C GLN A 361 1.01 -6.94 10.16
N TYR A 362 0.14 -6.89 11.16
CA TYR A 362 -1.24 -7.35 11.04
C TYR A 362 -2.00 -6.59 9.94
N ASN A 363 -1.88 -5.26 9.91
CA ASN A 363 -2.52 -4.45 8.87
C ASN A 363 -1.95 -4.73 7.47
N ILE A 364 -0.64 -5.00 7.33
CA ILE A 364 -0.03 -5.45 6.07
C ILE A 364 -0.64 -6.78 5.63
N ALA A 365 -0.68 -7.78 6.52
CA ALA A 365 -1.22 -9.11 6.24
C ALA A 365 -2.69 -9.06 5.81
N ARG A 366 -3.47 -8.15 6.40
CA ARG A 366 -4.89 -7.94 6.12
C ARG A 366 -5.15 -6.90 5.02
N SER A 367 -4.09 -6.32 4.44
CA SER A 367 -4.16 -5.23 3.46
C SER A 367 -5.06 -4.08 3.95
N ARG A 368 -4.80 -3.53 5.12
CA ARG A 368 -5.57 -2.43 5.71
C ARG A 368 -4.79 -1.11 5.64
N PHE A 369 -5.51 0.02 5.66
CA PHE A 369 -4.90 1.35 5.60
C PHE A 369 -3.97 1.64 6.79
N GLY A 370 -4.18 0.95 7.93
CA GLY A 370 -3.28 1.03 9.08
C GLY A 370 -1.85 0.56 8.81
N ALA A 371 -1.58 -0.08 7.67
CA ALA A 371 -0.22 -0.46 7.28
C ALA A 371 0.70 0.76 7.09
N GLY A 372 0.15 1.91 6.70
CA GLY A 372 0.91 3.14 6.51
C GLY A 372 1.03 4.03 7.76
N SER A 373 0.51 3.60 8.92
CA SER A 373 0.37 4.49 10.08
C SER A 373 1.69 5.01 10.62
N ALA A 374 2.78 4.24 10.51
CA ALA A 374 4.11 4.63 11.00
C ALA A 374 4.61 5.96 10.42
N TRP A 375 4.18 6.33 9.20
CA TRP A 375 4.48 7.63 8.60
C TRP A 375 3.92 8.82 9.38
N LEU A 376 2.88 8.64 10.20
CA LEU A 376 2.33 9.69 11.04
C LEU A 376 3.29 10.11 12.16
N GLY A 377 4.18 9.21 12.60
CA GLY A 377 5.17 9.50 13.64
C GLY A 377 6.30 10.40 13.16
N LEU A 378 6.63 10.36 11.86
CA LEU A 378 7.80 11.05 11.33
C LEU A 378 7.69 12.58 11.34
N PRO A 379 6.58 13.20 10.87
CA PRO A 379 6.39 14.64 11.01
C PRO A 379 6.38 15.08 12.47
N VAL A 380 5.83 14.26 13.38
CA VAL A 380 5.81 14.55 14.81
C VAL A 380 7.21 14.56 15.39
N ALA A 381 8.03 13.55 15.06
CA ALA A 381 9.43 13.49 15.47
C ALA A 381 10.23 14.67 14.90
N ALA A 382 10.08 14.97 13.61
CA ALA A 382 10.81 16.04 12.94
C ALA A 382 10.44 17.43 13.49
N ALA A 383 9.14 17.75 13.58
CA ALA A 383 8.67 19.03 14.11
C ALA A 383 8.99 19.16 15.60
N GLY A 384 8.78 18.09 16.37
CA GLY A 384 9.10 18.06 17.80
C GLY A 384 10.59 18.29 18.04
N ALA A 385 11.48 17.63 17.29
CA ALA A 385 12.91 17.84 17.41
C ALA A 385 13.33 19.25 16.96
N ALA A 386 12.72 19.79 15.90
CA ALA A 386 13.01 21.16 15.46
C ALA A 386 12.66 22.20 16.54
N ILE A 387 11.56 22.01 17.26
CA ILE A 387 11.08 22.95 18.29
C ILE A 387 11.74 22.69 19.66
N TRP A 388 11.98 21.43 20.02
CA TRP A 388 12.39 21.02 21.37
C TRP A 388 13.54 19.99 21.34
N HIS A 389 14.77 20.48 21.26
CA HIS A 389 16.00 19.66 21.21
C HIS A 389 17.09 20.07 22.21
N GLY A 390 16.80 20.96 23.17
CA GLY A 390 17.82 21.52 24.08
C GLY A 390 18.54 20.49 24.98
N SER A 391 18.10 19.23 25.01
CA SER A 391 18.79 18.15 25.71
C SER A 391 18.46 16.77 25.09
N PRO A 392 19.28 15.73 25.34
CA PRO A 392 18.94 14.35 24.93
C PRO A 392 17.63 13.84 25.58
N LEU A 393 17.26 14.35 26.76
CA LEU A 393 15.98 14.04 27.38
C LEU A 393 14.82 14.63 26.56
N ALA A 394 14.92 15.90 26.14
CA ALA A 394 13.90 16.54 25.31
C ALA A 394 13.67 15.77 24.01
N LEU A 395 14.75 15.34 23.35
CA LEU A 395 14.66 14.54 22.13
C LEU A 395 14.00 13.17 22.37
N ALA A 396 14.31 12.50 23.49
CA ALA A 396 13.64 11.26 23.87
C ALA A 396 12.14 11.46 24.15
N VAL A 397 11.76 12.59 24.77
CA VAL A 397 10.36 12.94 25.05
C VAL A 397 9.58 13.16 23.75
N VAL A 398 10.18 13.79 22.74
CA VAL A 398 9.59 13.96 21.40
C VAL A 398 9.20 12.62 20.76
N MET A 399 9.94 11.55 21.05
CA MET A 399 9.65 10.23 20.50
C MET A 399 8.41 9.55 21.11
N LEU A 400 7.93 10.00 22.29
CA LEU A 400 6.72 9.45 22.90
C LEU A 400 5.47 9.69 22.04
N PRO A 401 5.08 10.93 21.68
CA PRO A 401 3.95 11.16 20.78
C PRO A 401 4.21 10.59 19.39
N ALA A 402 5.46 10.60 18.91
CA ALA A 402 5.84 10.01 17.62
C ALA A 402 5.63 8.48 17.57
N ALA A 403 5.67 7.78 18.70
CA ALA A 403 5.36 6.36 18.81
C ALA A 403 3.86 6.09 19.09
N VAL A 404 3.23 6.89 19.96
CA VAL A 404 1.84 6.68 20.40
C VAL A 404 0.84 6.98 19.29
N LEU A 405 0.98 8.10 18.58
CA LEU A 405 0.05 8.50 17.52
C LEU A 405 -0.09 7.43 16.41
N PRO A 406 1.00 6.93 15.78
CA PRO A 406 0.89 5.89 14.77
C PRO A 406 0.37 4.57 15.35
N LEU A 407 0.66 4.24 16.62
CA LEU A 407 0.16 3.03 17.27
C LEU A 407 -1.36 3.07 17.45
N VAL A 408 -1.89 4.20 17.92
CA VAL A 408 -3.34 4.41 18.05
C VAL A 408 -4.02 4.32 16.68
N ALA A 409 -3.47 4.98 15.66
CA ALA A 409 -4.00 4.94 14.29
C ALA A 409 -3.97 3.51 13.70
N ALA A 410 -2.87 2.77 13.90
CA ALA A 410 -2.73 1.38 13.45
C ALA A 410 -3.75 0.47 14.12
N THR A 411 -3.94 0.64 15.43
CA THR A 411 -4.82 -0.18 16.26
C THR A 411 -6.27 0.11 15.92
N TRP A 412 -6.63 1.37 15.78
CA TRP A 412 -7.95 1.78 15.32
C TRP A 412 -8.29 1.20 13.94
N ALA A 413 -7.34 1.18 13.01
CA ALA A 413 -7.49 0.52 11.71
C ALA A 413 -7.65 -1.01 11.82
N ALA A 414 -6.96 -1.63 12.78
CA ALA A 414 -7.04 -3.07 13.06
C ALA A 414 -8.39 -3.45 13.72
N LEU A 415 -8.94 -2.57 14.55
CA LEU A 415 -10.19 -2.78 15.28
C LEU A 415 -11.43 -2.39 14.49
N ARG A 416 -11.35 -1.37 13.61
CA ARG A 416 -12.49 -1.00 12.76
C ARG A 416 -12.93 -2.18 11.91
N ASP A 417 -14.19 -2.56 12.07
CA ASP A 417 -14.89 -3.40 11.12
C ASP A 417 -15.03 -2.60 9.84
N ILE A 418 -14.18 -2.91 8.86
CA ILE A 418 -14.59 -2.74 7.49
C ILE A 418 -15.72 -3.75 7.34
N PRO A 419 -16.97 -3.31 7.06
CA PRO A 419 -18.05 -4.25 6.81
C PRO A 419 -17.50 -5.28 5.83
N PRO A 420 -17.71 -6.59 6.06
CA PRO A 420 -17.45 -7.55 5.01
C PRO A 420 -18.07 -6.97 3.75
N ALA A 421 -17.34 -7.02 2.63
CA ALA A 421 -17.98 -6.85 1.33
C ALA A 421 -19.31 -7.58 1.44
N VAL A 422 -20.43 -6.87 1.19
CA VAL A 422 -21.79 -7.42 1.24
C VAL A 422 -21.64 -8.87 0.85
N ALA A 423 -21.92 -9.73 1.84
CA ALA A 423 -21.63 -11.15 1.76
C ALA A 423 -21.96 -11.60 0.35
N ARG A 424 -21.12 -12.47 -0.24
CA ARG A 424 -21.52 -13.27 -1.40
C ARG A 424 -22.91 -13.82 -1.09
N GLY A 425 -23.91 -13.12 -1.60
CA GLY A 425 -25.27 -13.11 -1.12
C GLY A 425 -26.05 -13.06 -2.39
N GLY A 426 -26.26 -14.25 -2.93
CA GLY A 426 -26.84 -14.48 -4.22
C GLY A 426 -25.86 -14.29 -5.37
N ALA A 427 -25.75 -15.34 -6.19
CA ALA A 427 -25.78 -15.09 -7.63
C ALA A 427 -26.91 -14.09 -7.93
N GLY A 428 -26.67 -13.19 -8.89
CA GLY A 428 -27.43 -11.97 -9.10
C GLY A 428 -28.93 -12.09 -8.84
N ALA A 429 -29.48 -11.16 -8.07
CA ALA A 429 -30.86 -10.77 -8.34
C ALA A 429 -30.89 -10.36 -9.82
N PRO A 430 -31.63 -11.08 -10.69
CA PRO A 430 -31.66 -10.73 -12.09
C PRO A 430 -32.17 -9.29 -12.20
N MET A 431 -31.38 -8.41 -12.82
CA MET A 431 -31.89 -7.09 -13.16
C MET A 431 -33.04 -7.29 -14.14
N ALA A 432 -34.29 -7.08 -13.68
CA ALA A 432 -35.49 -7.36 -14.44
C ALA A 432 -35.39 -6.76 -15.86
N THR A 433 -35.43 -7.62 -16.87
CA THR A 433 -35.51 -7.23 -18.28
C THR A 433 -36.98 -7.24 -18.68
N GLU A 434 -37.48 -6.10 -19.14
CA GLU A 434 -38.67 -6.08 -19.99
C GLU A 434 -38.19 -6.04 -21.43
N GLU A 435 -38.72 -6.93 -22.28
CA GLU A 435 -38.49 -6.86 -23.72
C GLU A 435 -39.09 -5.54 -24.23
N GLY A 436 -38.24 -4.66 -24.79
CA GLY A 436 -38.68 -3.42 -25.47
C GLY A 436 -38.20 -2.08 -24.91
N VAL A 437 -37.19 -2.03 -24.02
CA VAL A 437 -36.51 -0.75 -23.65
C VAL A 437 -35.04 -0.79 -24.09
N ASP A 438 -34.62 0.14 -24.95
CA ASP A 438 -33.26 0.23 -25.47
C ASP A 438 -32.33 0.95 -24.48
N LEU A 439 -32.80 2.05 -23.87
CA LEU A 439 -31.97 2.90 -22.99
C LEU A 439 -32.71 3.31 -21.71
N THR A 440 -32.14 3.01 -20.56
CA THR A 440 -32.49 3.68 -19.29
C THR A 440 -31.55 4.84 -19.04
N VAL A 441 -32.06 6.03 -18.75
CA VAL A 441 -31.27 7.18 -18.30
C VAL A 441 -31.56 7.49 -16.84
N VAL A 442 -30.55 7.34 -15.98
CA VAL A 442 -30.63 7.67 -14.56
C VAL A 442 -30.22 9.13 -14.33
N VAL A 443 -31.05 9.89 -13.63
CA VAL A 443 -30.79 11.30 -13.29
C VAL A 443 -30.78 11.44 -11.76
N PRO A 444 -29.60 11.34 -11.11
CA PRO A 444 -29.51 11.54 -9.66
C PRO A 444 -29.66 13.03 -9.33
N TYR A 445 -30.42 13.35 -8.29
CA TYR A 445 -30.59 14.73 -7.85
C TYR A 445 -30.61 14.88 -6.32
N TYR A 446 -30.14 16.04 -5.86
CA TYR A 446 -30.23 16.46 -4.47
C TYR A 446 -30.44 17.97 -4.39
N ASN A 447 -31.62 18.39 -3.94
CA ASN A 447 -32.04 19.78 -3.87
C ASN A 447 -31.83 20.66 -5.15
N PRO A 448 -32.20 20.20 -6.36
CA PRO A 448 -32.02 20.96 -7.60
C PRO A 448 -33.04 22.10 -7.80
N GLY A 449 -34.08 22.18 -6.97
CA GLY A 449 -35.16 23.15 -7.08
C GLY A 449 -35.96 23.05 -8.40
N PRO A 450 -36.57 24.17 -8.85
CA PRO A 450 -37.45 24.20 -10.03
C PRO A 450 -36.79 23.80 -11.35
N ALA A 451 -35.45 23.87 -11.44
CA ALA A 451 -34.70 23.56 -12.66
C ALA A 451 -34.80 22.09 -13.07
N LEU A 452 -34.98 21.17 -12.11
CA LEU A 452 -35.05 19.73 -12.38
C LEU A 452 -36.14 19.38 -13.39
N ARG A 453 -37.33 19.96 -13.24
CA ARG A 453 -38.47 19.66 -14.11
C ARG A 453 -38.18 20.07 -15.56
N ALA A 454 -37.59 21.25 -15.75
CA ALA A 454 -37.21 21.75 -17.07
C ALA A 454 -36.15 20.84 -17.72
N ASN A 455 -35.13 20.44 -16.94
CA ASN A 455 -34.05 19.56 -17.41
C ASN A 455 -34.58 18.17 -17.79
N LEU A 456 -35.49 17.58 -17.01
CA LEU A 456 -36.11 16.29 -17.31
C LEU A 456 -37.03 16.35 -18.55
N LEU A 457 -37.78 17.45 -18.72
CA LEU A 457 -38.60 17.67 -19.92
C LEU A 457 -37.73 17.72 -21.19
N HIS A 458 -36.66 18.51 -21.15
CA HIS A 458 -35.74 18.64 -22.28
C HIS A 458 -35.05 17.31 -22.59
N LEU A 459 -34.57 16.59 -21.57
CA LEU A 459 -34.01 15.24 -21.73
C LEU A 459 -34.99 14.27 -22.41
N ARG A 460 -36.24 14.25 -21.95
CA ARG A 460 -37.30 13.40 -22.53
C ARG A 460 -37.53 13.72 -24.00
N ASP A 461 -37.60 15.00 -24.35
CA ASP A 461 -37.88 15.43 -25.72
C ASP A 461 -36.71 15.08 -26.66
N GLU A 462 -35.46 15.19 -26.20
CA GLU A 462 -34.27 14.76 -26.97
C GLU A 462 -34.20 13.24 -27.17
N LEU A 463 -34.49 12.46 -26.12
CA LEU A 463 -34.52 10.99 -26.22
C LEU A 463 -35.65 10.51 -27.14
N ARG A 464 -36.81 11.18 -27.10
CA ARG A 464 -37.92 10.92 -28.05
C ARG A 464 -37.50 11.15 -29.50
N GLY A 465 -36.69 12.18 -29.74
CA GLY A 465 -36.15 12.49 -31.08
C GLY A 465 -35.12 11.47 -31.59
N CYS A 466 -34.58 10.60 -30.74
CA CYS A 466 -33.59 9.59 -31.14
C CYS A 466 -34.21 8.34 -31.79
N GLY A 467 -35.53 8.15 -31.74
CA GLY A 467 -36.20 7.00 -32.35
C GLY A 467 -35.99 5.67 -31.63
N ILE A 468 -35.52 5.69 -30.38
CA ILE A 468 -35.32 4.50 -29.53
C ILE A 468 -36.39 4.40 -28.44
N SER A 469 -36.59 3.21 -27.91
CA SER A 469 -37.39 3.01 -26.70
C SER A 469 -36.57 3.38 -25.45
N TYR A 470 -37.12 4.20 -24.55
CA TYR A 470 -36.37 4.69 -23.40
C TYR A 470 -37.21 4.81 -22.13
N GLU A 471 -36.53 4.82 -20.98
CA GLU A 471 -37.09 5.29 -19.71
C GLU A 471 -36.11 6.24 -19.02
N ILE A 472 -36.63 7.19 -18.25
CA ILE A 472 -35.86 8.08 -17.40
C ILE A 472 -36.18 7.73 -15.95
N ILE A 473 -35.14 7.49 -15.15
CA ILE A 473 -35.27 7.24 -13.71
C ILE A 473 -34.60 8.39 -12.96
N ALA A 474 -35.42 9.34 -12.51
CA ALA A 474 -34.97 10.39 -11.60
C ALA A 474 -34.82 9.79 -10.19
N VAL A 475 -33.65 9.95 -9.56
CA VAL A 475 -33.38 9.37 -8.24
C VAL A 475 -33.08 10.46 -7.23
N ASP A 476 -33.96 10.60 -6.26
CA ASP A 476 -33.83 11.49 -5.12
C ASP A 476 -32.82 10.97 -4.10
N ASP A 477 -31.75 11.70 -3.86
CA ASP A 477 -30.77 11.42 -2.80
C ASP A 477 -31.17 12.08 -1.47
N GLY A 478 -32.46 12.01 -1.11
CA GLY A 478 -33.00 12.52 0.16
C GLY A 478 -33.18 14.03 0.23
N SER A 479 -33.67 14.65 -0.84
CA SER A 479 -33.93 16.08 -0.96
C SER A 479 -34.97 16.58 0.04
N SER A 480 -34.82 17.84 0.45
CA SER A 480 -35.69 18.53 1.41
C SER A 480 -36.42 19.74 0.79
N ASP A 481 -36.19 20.03 -0.48
CA ASP A 481 -36.68 21.24 -1.17
C ASP A 481 -37.95 21.03 -2.00
N GLY A 482 -38.55 19.84 -1.96
CA GLY A 482 -39.77 19.52 -2.70
C GLY A 482 -39.59 19.26 -4.20
N SER A 483 -38.36 19.17 -4.70
CA SER A 483 -38.04 19.00 -6.13
C SER A 483 -38.75 17.81 -6.81
N GLY A 484 -38.95 16.71 -6.08
CA GLY A 484 -39.56 15.49 -6.60
C GLY A 484 -41.07 15.59 -6.91
N SER A 485 -41.76 16.58 -6.35
CA SER A 485 -43.24 16.69 -6.39
C SER A 485 -43.81 16.82 -7.81
N SER A 486 -43.04 17.40 -8.73
CA SER A 486 -43.50 17.69 -10.09
C SER A 486 -43.17 16.58 -11.12
N ILE A 487 -42.37 15.58 -10.75
CA ILE A 487 -41.85 14.54 -11.66
C ILE A 487 -42.97 13.61 -12.14
N GLY A 488 -43.93 13.26 -11.28
CA GLY A 488 -45.02 12.33 -11.61
C GLY A 488 -45.89 12.78 -12.78
N SER A 489 -45.93 14.08 -13.07
CA SER A 489 -46.67 14.68 -14.18
C SER A 489 -45.97 14.58 -15.55
N LEU A 490 -44.72 14.09 -15.61
CA LEU A 490 -43.91 14.14 -16.83
C LEU A 490 -44.20 13.01 -17.84
N GLY A 491 -45.05 12.06 -17.47
CA GLY A 491 -45.53 10.96 -18.31
C GLY A 491 -44.99 9.58 -17.89
N PRO A 492 -45.46 8.50 -18.53
CA PRO A 492 -45.17 7.13 -18.13
C PRO A 492 -43.71 6.71 -18.35
N THR A 493 -42.97 7.42 -19.21
CA THR A 493 -41.55 7.17 -19.48
C THR A 493 -40.62 7.75 -18.43
N VAL A 494 -41.13 8.52 -17.45
CA VAL A 494 -40.35 9.13 -16.37
C VAL A 494 -40.79 8.57 -15.02
N ARG A 495 -39.86 7.96 -14.29
CA ARG A 495 -40.09 7.36 -12.98
C ARG A 495 -39.24 8.07 -11.93
N CYS A 496 -39.80 8.23 -10.73
CA CYS A 496 -39.08 8.75 -9.58
C CYS A 496 -38.80 7.63 -8.58
N LEU A 497 -37.56 7.55 -8.11
CA LEU A 497 -37.15 6.73 -6.98
C LEU A 497 -36.59 7.64 -5.90
N ALA A 498 -36.80 7.31 -4.62
CA ALA A 498 -36.22 8.08 -3.52
C ALA A 498 -35.38 7.20 -2.60
N LEU A 499 -34.27 7.75 -2.12
CA LEU A 499 -33.51 7.23 -1.00
C LEU A 499 -34.04 7.82 0.31
N PRO A 500 -34.07 7.03 1.40
CA PRO A 500 -34.64 7.49 2.67
C PRO A 500 -33.81 8.58 3.36
N VAL A 501 -32.49 8.61 3.08
CA VAL A 501 -31.54 9.58 3.63
C VAL A 501 -30.47 9.90 2.60
N HIS A 502 -29.92 11.11 2.69
CA HIS A 502 -28.83 11.57 1.82
C HIS A 502 -27.56 10.73 2.00
N GLN A 503 -27.16 10.01 0.95
CA GLN A 503 -26.02 9.10 0.93
C GLN A 503 -24.94 9.49 -0.09
N GLY A 504 -25.30 10.31 -1.07
CA GLY A 504 -24.43 10.82 -2.13
C GLY A 504 -24.85 10.31 -3.52
N LYS A 505 -24.39 11.04 -4.55
CA LYS A 505 -24.63 10.75 -5.98
C LYS A 505 -24.45 9.28 -6.34
N GLY A 506 -23.42 8.63 -5.84
CA GLY A 506 -23.14 7.21 -6.16
C GLY A 506 -24.21 6.26 -5.63
N ALA A 507 -24.79 6.53 -4.45
CA ALA A 507 -25.90 5.73 -3.93
C ALA A 507 -27.16 5.89 -4.80
N ALA A 508 -27.47 7.12 -5.22
CA ALA A 508 -28.60 7.42 -6.11
C ALA A 508 -28.40 6.76 -7.49
N LEU A 509 -27.22 6.90 -8.09
CA LEU A 509 -26.86 6.22 -9.33
C LEU A 509 -26.99 4.70 -9.21
N ARG A 510 -26.45 4.10 -8.14
CA ARG A 510 -26.56 2.65 -7.92
C ARG A 510 -28.01 2.19 -7.80
N ARG A 511 -28.86 2.95 -7.12
CA ARG A 511 -30.29 2.65 -7.01
C ARG A 511 -31.00 2.72 -8.35
N GLY A 512 -30.72 3.76 -9.15
CA GLY A 512 -31.30 3.92 -10.48
C GLY A 512 -30.82 2.87 -11.47
N LEU A 513 -29.50 2.60 -11.51
CA LEU A 513 -28.91 1.60 -12.38
C LEU A 513 -29.44 0.19 -12.08
N LEU A 514 -29.64 -0.17 -10.80
CA LEU A 514 -30.26 -1.45 -10.42
C LEU A 514 -31.72 -1.57 -10.87
N ALA A 515 -32.46 -0.45 -10.89
CA ALA A 515 -33.88 -0.43 -11.24
C ALA A 515 -34.13 -0.30 -12.75
N GLY A 516 -33.10 0.06 -13.52
CA GLY A 516 -33.18 0.26 -14.96
C GLY A 516 -33.46 -1.03 -15.73
N ARG A 517 -34.27 -0.92 -16.77
CA ARG A 517 -34.77 -2.02 -17.62
C ARG A 517 -34.14 -2.04 -19.00
N GLY A 518 -33.48 -0.96 -19.41
CA GLY A 518 -32.88 -0.79 -20.72
C GLY A 518 -31.75 -1.77 -21.04
N ARG A 519 -31.60 -2.08 -22.34
CA ARG A 519 -30.44 -2.80 -22.90
C ARG A 519 -29.13 -2.07 -22.62
N TYR A 520 -29.16 -0.74 -22.68
CA TYR A 520 -28.11 0.14 -22.22
C TYR A 520 -28.60 0.95 -21.01
N LEU A 521 -27.67 1.23 -20.10
CA LEU A 521 -27.89 1.99 -18.88
C LEU A 521 -26.98 3.20 -18.89
N GLY A 522 -27.56 4.38 -18.97
CA GLY A 522 -26.84 5.64 -18.90
C GLY A 522 -27.21 6.47 -17.69
N PHE A 523 -26.43 7.52 -17.46
CA PHE A 523 -26.75 8.55 -16.49
C PHE A 523 -26.24 9.92 -16.95
N ILE A 524 -26.92 10.96 -16.47
CA ILE A 524 -26.57 12.38 -16.66
C ILE A 524 -26.83 13.14 -15.37
N ASP A 525 -25.97 14.12 -15.05
CA ASP A 525 -26.15 14.97 -13.88
C ASP A 525 -27.37 15.89 -14.02
N ALA A 526 -28.10 16.11 -12.92
CA ALA A 526 -29.34 16.88 -12.91
C ALA A 526 -29.15 18.40 -13.04
N ASP A 527 -27.90 18.89 -12.92
CA ASP A 527 -27.56 20.30 -12.79
C ASP A 527 -27.77 21.11 -14.09
N GLY A 528 -27.89 20.42 -15.24
CA GLY A 528 -28.13 21.04 -16.54
C GLY A 528 -26.89 21.58 -17.25
N ASP A 529 -25.69 21.37 -16.68
CA ASP A 529 -24.41 21.79 -17.27
C ASP A 529 -24.09 21.11 -18.62
N LEU A 530 -24.69 19.94 -18.87
CA LEU A 530 -24.51 19.13 -20.07
C LEU A 530 -25.74 19.24 -20.97
N ASP A 531 -25.54 19.66 -22.23
CA ASP A 531 -26.63 19.78 -23.19
C ASP A 531 -27.29 18.41 -23.45
N PRO A 532 -28.61 18.25 -23.21
CA PRO A 532 -29.32 17.01 -23.52
C PRO A 532 -29.22 16.57 -24.99
N ARG A 533 -28.90 17.46 -25.94
CA ARG A 533 -28.66 17.10 -27.36
C ARG A 533 -27.50 16.12 -27.53
N LEU A 534 -26.57 16.05 -26.56
CA LEU A 534 -25.49 15.07 -26.55
C LEU A 534 -26.00 13.62 -26.51
N TRP A 535 -27.23 13.38 -26.07
CA TRP A 535 -27.81 12.04 -26.12
C TRP A 535 -27.93 11.50 -27.54
N ARG A 536 -28.17 12.35 -28.55
CA ARG A 536 -28.24 11.93 -29.96
C ARG A 536 -26.93 11.30 -30.43
N SER A 537 -25.79 11.91 -30.07
CA SER A 537 -24.47 11.37 -30.45
C SER A 537 -24.13 10.11 -29.67
N PHE A 538 -24.47 10.04 -28.38
CA PHE A 538 -24.24 8.84 -27.56
C PHE A 538 -25.07 7.65 -28.04
N VAL A 539 -26.36 7.84 -28.34
CA VAL A 539 -27.23 6.81 -28.91
C VAL A 539 -26.68 6.34 -30.26
N ARG A 540 -26.28 7.26 -31.14
CA ARG A 540 -25.69 6.91 -32.44
C ARG A 540 -24.39 6.11 -32.30
N LEU A 541 -23.53 6.45 -31.34
CA LEU A 541 -22.32 5.68 -31.05
C LEU A 541 -22.63 4.27 -30.55
N VAL A 542 -23.68 4.13 -29.73
CA VAL A 542 -24.16 2.83 -29.26
C VAL A 542 -24.67 1.97 -30.42
N GLU A 543 -25.49 2.54 -31.30
CA GLU A 543 -26.02 1.84 -32.49
C GLU A 543 -24.92 1.40 -33.45
N LEU A 544 -23.95 2.27 -33.74
CA LEU A 544 -22.91 2.00 -34.74
C LEU A 544 -21.85 0.99 -34.26
N TYR A 545 -21.45 1.06 -32.99
CA TYR A 545 -20.27 0.33 -32.49
C TYR A 545 -20.60 -0.78 -31.50
N ALA A 546 -21.83 -0.86 -31.00
CA ALA A 546 -22.24 -1.75 -29.92
C ALA A 546 -21.18 -1.85 -28.78
N PRO A 547 -20.72 -0.71 -28.22
CA PRO A 547 -19.61 -0.68 -27.28
C PRO A 547 -20.01 -1.26 -25.91
N ASP A 548 -18.99 -1.55 -25.10
CA ASP A 548 -19.16 -1.87 -23.67
C ASP A 548 -19.63 -0.62 -22.90
N GLY A 549 -19.18 0.56 -23.33
CA GLY A 549 -19.69 1.84 -22.84
C GLY A 549 -19.22 3.04 -23.66
N VAL A 550 -19.87 4.18 -23.45
CA VAL A 550 -19.56 5.50 -24.01
C VAL A 550 -19.47 6.48 -22.86
N VAL A 551 -18.39 7.24 -22.78
CA VAL A 551 -18.08 8.16 -21.68
C VAL A 551 -17.81 9.54 -22.26
N GLY A 552 -18.45 10.58 -21.74
CA GLY A 552 -18.12 11.95 -22.10
C GLY A 552 -16.68 12.30 -21.73
N ASP A 553 -15.97 12.98 -22.62
CA ASP A 553 -14.57 13.36 -22.43
C ASP A 553 -14.33 14.82 -22.82
N LYS A 554 -14.01 15.66 -21.82
CA LYS A 554 -13.68 17.08 -22.02
C LYS A 554 -12.37 17.31 -22.79
N SER A 555 -11.51 16.31 -22.86
CA SER A 555 -10.24 16.35 -23.59
C SER A 555 -10.37 15.87 -25.03
N HIS A 556 -11.57 15.47 -25.45
CA HIS A 556 -11.80 15.08 -26.84
C HIS A 556 -11.63 16.30 -27.76
N PRO A 557 -10.91 16.20 -28.90
CA PRO A 557 -10.60 17.34 -29.77
C PRO A 557 -11.80 18.15 -30.27
N LEU A 558 -12.95 17.46 -30.42
CA LEU A 558 -14.21 18.06 -30.87
C LEU A 558 -15.08 18.63 -29.73
N THR A 559 -14.56 18.71 -28.50
CA THR A 559 -15.28 19.26 -27.34
C THR A 559 -15.27 20.78 -27.37
N THR A 560 -16.44 21.38 -27.23
CA THR A 560 -16.58 22.84 -27.03
C THR A 560 -16.82 23.13 -25.56
N VAL A 561 -15.86 23.79 -24.91
CA VAL A 561 -15.96 24.24 -23.51
C VAL A 561 -15.92 25.76 -23.50
N ASP A 562 -16.90 26.40 -22.86
CA ASP A 562 -16.86 27.86 -22.65
C ASP A 562 -15.58 28.26 -21.90
N ALA A 563 -14.89 29.27 -22.42
CA ALA A 563 -13.52 29.64 -22.06
C ALA A 563 -13.36 30.33 -20.69
N ASP A 564 -14.46 30.60 -19.98
CA ASP A 564 -14.48 31.41 -18.76
C ASP A 564 -14.19 30.63 -17.46
N ALA A 565 -13.74 29.38 -17.56
CA ALA A 565 -13.35 28.59 -16.39
C ALA A 565 -12.13 29.21 -15.66
N SER A 566 -12.28 29.51 -14.37
CA SER A 566 -11.18 30.06 -13.56
C SER A 566 -9.91 29.20 -13.63
N TRP A 567 -8.74 29.85 -13.72
CA TRP A 567 -7.44 29.18 -13.84
C TRP A 567 -7.20 28.16 -12.71
N THR A 568 -7.66 28.46 -11.49
CA THR A 568 -7.57 27.56 -10.33
C THR A 568 -8.39 26.27 -10.53
N ARG A 569 -9.60 26.35 -11.12
CA ARG A 569 -10.43 25.19 -11.44
C ARG A 569 -9.80 24.33 -12.54
N ASN A 570 -9.19 24.96 -13.54
CA ASN A 570 -8.46 24.25 -14.60
C ASN A 570 -7.23 23.52 -14.04
N MET A 571 -6.47 24.14 -13.13
CA MET A 571 -5.37 23.48 -12.41
C MET A 571 -5.83 22.31 -11.55
N CYS A 572 -6.89 22.48 -10.75
CA CYS A 572 -7.43 21.38 -9.92
C CYS A 572 -7.91 20.22 -10.78
N SER A 573 -8.59 20.50 -11.90
CA SER A 573 -9.06 19.49 -12.85
C SER A 573 -7.89 18.76 -13.53
N ALA A 574 -6.85 19.49 -13.94
CA ALA A 574 -5.63 18.91 -14.51
C ALA A 574 -4.87 18.05 -13.48
N GLY A 575 -4.77 18.51 -12.23
CA GLY A 575 -4.16 17.77 -11.13
C GLY A 575 -4.92 16.49 -10.80
N TYR A 576 -6.26 16.54 -10.78
CA TYR A 576 -7.08 15.34 -10.57
C TYR A 576 -6.95 14.35 -11.73
N ARG A 577 -6.93 14.83 -12.98
CA ARG A 577 -6.66 13.98 -14.16
C ARG A 577 -5.30 13.30 -14.07
N LEU A 578 -4.24 14.04 -13.71
CA LEU A 578 -2.91 13.47 -13.50
C LEU A 578 -2.93 12.41 -12.40
N LEU A 579 -3.60 12.67 -11.28
CA LEU A 579 -3.77 11.70 -10.20
C LEU A 579 -4.43 10.40 -10.68
N ILE A 580 -5.53 10.51 -11.45
CA ILE A 580 -6.23 9.34 -12.01
C ILE A 580 -5.31 8.56 -12.96
N GLN A 581 -4.59 9.24 -13.85
CA GLN A 581 -3.66 8.60 -14.78
C GLN A 581 -2.53 7.85 -14.05
N VAL A 582 -1.99 8.43 -12.97
CA VAL A 582 -0.95 7.80 -12.14
C VAL A 582 -1.47 6.60 -11.35
N LEU A 583 -2.67 6.72 -10.77
CA LEU A 583 -3.24 5.68 -9.91
C LEU A 583 -3.89 4.53 -10.69
N PHE A 584 -4.47 4.82 -11.85
CA PHE A 584 -5.23 3.89 -12.70
C PHE A 584 -4.75 3.93 -14.17
N PRO A 585 -3.48 3.56 -14.45
CA PRO A 585 -2.89 3.69 -15.78
C PRO A 585 -3.51 2.76 -16.85
N SER A 586 -4.37 1.81 -16.43
CA SER A 586 -5.05 0.86 -17.32
C SER A 586 -6.45 1.31 -17.75
N LEU A 587 -6.87 2.54 -17.40
CA LEU A 587 -8.15 3.07 -17.85
C LEU A 587 -8.08 3.47 -19.33
N PRO A 588 -9.09 3.12 -20.15
CA PRO A 588 -9.09 3.42 -21.58
C PRO A 588 -9.45 4.87 -21.92
N VAL A 589 -9.89 5.67 -20.93
CA VAL A 589 -10.36 7.06 -21.11
C VAL A 589 -9.53 8.02 -20.27
N ARG A 590 -9.38 9.26 -20.76
CA ARG A 590 -8.57 10.32 -20.11
C ARG A 590 -9.38 11.12 -19.10
N ASP A 591 -10.64 11.42 -19.42
CA ASP A 591 -11.59 12.01 -18.48
C ASP A 591 -12.56 10.94 -17.97
N THR A 592 -12.73 10.88 -16.65
CA THR A 592 -13.57 9.89 -15.97
C THR A 592 -14.77 10.54 -15.27
N GLN A 593 -14.76 11.86 -15.09
CA GLN A 593 -15.64 12.57 -14.16
C GLN A 593 -16.76 13.35 -14.84
N VAL A 594 -16.88 13.28 -16.17
CA VAL A 594 -17.99 13.88 -16.90
C VAL A 594 -19.28 13.15 -16.56
N GLY A 595 -20.33 13.90 -16.21
CA GLY A 595 -21.61 13.38 -15.74
C GLY A 595 -22.42 12.56 -16.74
N LEU A 596 -22.06 12.54 -18.03
CA LEU A 596 -22.76 11.80 -19.09
C LEU A 596 -22.02 10.52 -19.48
N LYS A 597 -22.65 9.38 -19.22
CA LYS A 597 -22.10 8.05 -19.56
C LYS A 597 -23.21 7.08 -19.94
N VAL A 598 -22.91 6.12 -20.81
CA VAL A 598 -23.79 5.02 -21.21
C VAL A 598 -23.01 3.72 -21.16
N PHE A 599 -23.54 2.69 -20.53
CA PHE A 599 -22.90 1.39 -20.40
C PHE A 599 -23.84 0.28 -20.82
N ARG A 600 -23.26 -0.81 -21.33
CA ARG A 600 -24.01 -2.02 -21.60
C ARG A 600 -24.55 -2.60 -20.29
N ARG A 601 -25.80 -3.08 -20.28
CA ARG A 601 -26.44 -3.63 -19.06
C ARG A 601 -25.61 -4.74 -18.42
N GLU A 602 -25.05 -5.65 -19.22
CA GLU A 602 -24.25 -6.78 -18.75
C GLU A 602 -22.98 -6.31 -18.02
N LEU A 603 -22.33 -5.24 -18.52
CA LEU A 603 -21.18 -4.64 -17.83
C LEU A 603 -21.59 -4.12 -16.46
N ILE A 604 -22.70 -3.38 -16.38
CA ILE A 604 -23.19 -2.85 -15.09
C ILE A 604 -23.56 -3.99 -14.15
N ALA A 605 -24.29 -5.01 -14.62
CA ALA A 605 -24.66 -6.17 -13.83
C ALA A 605 -23.43 -6.92 -13.25
N ASP A 606 -22.35 -7.02 -14.03
CA ASP A 606 -21.11 -7.67 -13.61
C ASP A 606 -20.33 -6.86 -12.56
N ILE A 607 -20.36 -5.53 -12.62
CA ILE A 607 -19.53 -4.69 -11.74
C ILE A 607 -20.25 -4.18 -10.50
N LEU A 608 -21.55 -3.89 -10.60
CA LEU A 608 -22.32 -3.19 -9.58
C LEU A 608 -22.42 -3.92 -8.22
N PRO A 609 -22.38 -5.28 -8.15
CA PRO A 609 -22.24 -6.01 -6.90
C PRO A 609 -20.93 -5.72 -6.15
N TYR A 610 -19.89 -5.29 -6.86
CA TYR A 610 -18.58 -4.99 -6.30
C TYR A 610 -18.37 -3.52 -5.97
N CYS A 611 -19.17 -2.61 -6.52
CA CYS A 611 -19.08 -1.18 -6.25
C CYS A 611 -19.39 -0.88 -4.77
N VAL A 612 -18.50 -0.13 -4.12
CA VAL A 612 -18.61 0.26 -2.70
C VAL A 612 -18.76 1.78 -2.54
N GLU A 613 -18.34 2.54 -3.54
CA GLU A 613 -18.38 3.99 -3.49
C GLU A 613 -19.81 4.53 -3.57
N GLN A 614 -20.11 5.51 -2.71
CA GLN A 614 -21.45 6.10 -2.59
C GLN A 614 -21.51 7.53 -3.13
N ARG A 615 -20.39 8.10 -3.57
CA ARG A 615 -20.26 9.52 -3.94
C ARG A 615 -19.62 9.68 -5.33
N PHE A 616 -18.90 10.80 -5.54
CA PHE A 616 -18.31 11.23 -6.81
C PHE A 616 -17.27 10.27 -7.41
N VAL A 617 -16.69 9.37 -6.61
CA VAL A 617 -15.64 8.45 -7.10
C VAL A 617 -16.24 7.20 -7.76
N LEU A 618 -17.57 7.01 -7.72
CA LEU A 618 -18.24 5.85 -8.34
C LEU A 618 -17.92 5.74 -9.83
N ASP A 619 -17.84 6.87 -10.53
CA ASP A 619 -17.50 6.92 -11.96
C ASP A 619 -16.13 6.26 -12.25
N VAL A 620 -15.14 6.50 -11.39
CA VAL A 620 -13.81 5.88 -11.48
C VAL A 620 -13.88 4.40 -11.11
N GLU A 621 -14.66 4.06 -10.07
CA GLU A 621 -14.84 2.67 -9.64
C GLU A 621 -15.45 1.81 -10.75
N ILE A 622 -16.47 2.33 -11.44
CA ILE A 622 -17.11 1.67 -12.59
C ILE A 622 -16.09 1.36 -13.69
N LEU A 623 -15.34 2.37 -14.12
CA LEU A 623 -14.38 2.22 -15.23
C LEU A 623 -13.20 1.32 -14.83
N ALA A 624 -12.75 1.40 -13.58
CA ALA A 624 -11.63 0.60 -13.10
C ALA A 624 -12.02 -0.88 -12.93
N LEU A 625 -13.25 -1.18 -12.52
CA LEU A 625 -13.76 -2.54 -12.47
C LEU A 625 -14.03 -3.12 -13.85
N ALA A 626 -14.60 -2.33 -14.76
CA ALA A 626 -14.81 -2.71 -16.14
C ALA A 626 -13.48 -3.12 -16.82
N SER A 627 -12.46 -2.26 -16.74
CA SER A 627 -11.11 -2.55 -17.27
C SER A 627 -10.51 -3.83 -16.66
N ARG A 628 -10.74 -4.07 -15.36
CA ARG A 628 -10.21 -5.24 -14.65
C ARG A 628 -10.91 -6.56 -15.01
N LEU A 629 -12.20 -6.51 -15.31
CA LEU A 629 -12.99 -7.65 -15.80
C LEU A 629 -12.79 -7.90 -17.29
N GLY A 630 -12.05 -7.03 -17.99
CA GLY A 630 -11.64 -7.23 -19.37
C GLY A 630 -12.52 -6.53 -20.40
N TYR A 631 -13.47 -5.69 -19.96
CA TYR A 631 -14.18 -4.78 -20.86
C TYR A 631 -13.20 -3.75 -21.41
N ARG A 632 -13.13 -3.63 -22.73
CA ARG A 632 -12.13 -2.81 -23.42
C ARG A 632 -12.73 -1.89 -24.48
N ARG A 633 -13.97 -2.13 -24.92
CA ARG A 633 -14.66 -1.29 -25.91
C ARG A 633 -15.40 -0.14 -25.22
N ILE A 634 -14.66 0.68 -24.46
CA ILE A 634 -15.20 1.90 -23.85
C ILE A 634 -14.76 3.09 -24.70
N LEU A 635 -15.71 3.77 -25.34
CA LEU A 635 -15.47 4.91 -26.23
C LEU A 635 -15.51 6.23 -25.47
N ALA A 636 -14.61 7.15 -25.83
CA ALA A 636 -14.67 8.54 -25.38
C ALA A 636 -15.48 9.37 -26.39
N ALA A 637 -16.46 10.14 -25.94
CA ALA A 637 -17.31 10.97 -26.79
C ALA A 637 -17.14 12.46 -26.46
N PRO A 638 -17.16 13.35 -27.47
CA PRO A 638 -17.13 14.79 -27.24
C PRO A 638 -18.36 15.26 -26.48
N ILE A 639 -18.19 16.36 -25.72
CA ILE A 639 -19.28 17.01 -24.99
C ILE A 639 -19.31 18.51 -25.26
N SER A 640 -20.45 19.13 -24.96
CA SER A 640 -20.63 20.59 -24.93
C SER A 640 -21.12 21.00 -23.55
N LEU A 641 -20.47 22.00 -22.96
CA LEU A 641 -20.77 22.52 -21.62
C LEU A 641 -21.22 23.97 -21.73
N TYR A 642 -22.39 24.29 -21.18
CA TYR A 642 -22.94 25.65 -21.15
C TYR A 642 -23.12 26.08 -19.69
N ARG A 643 -22.54 27.24 -19.32
CA ARG A 643 -22.39 27.80 -17.94
C ARG A 643 -21.36 27.08 -17.07
N VAL A 644 -20.34 27.83 -16.64
CA VAL A 644 -19.23 27.32 -15.81
C VAL A 644 -19.22 27.90 -14.38
N ASP A 645 -20.13 28.84 -14.08
CA ASP A 645 -19.93 29.80 -12.98
C ASP A 645 -20.41 29.37 -11.59
N ARG A 646 -21.04 28.19 -11.43
CA ARG A 646 -21.44 27.70 -10.10
C ARG A 646 -20.76 26.38 -9.77
N THR A 647 -19.77 26.43 -8.86
CA THR A 647 -19.25 25.23 -8.21
C THR A 647 -20.03 24.98 -6.93
N THR A 648 -20.82 23.90 -6.90
CA THR A 648 -21.46 23.39 -5.68
C THR A 648 -20.49 22.56 -4.83
N VAL A 649 -19.26 22.32 -5.32
CA VAL A 649 -18.24 21.50 -4.66
C VAL A 649 -17.44 22.32 -3.65
N THR A 650 -17.61 22.04 -2.37
CA THR A 650 -16.85 22.68 -1.28
C THR A 650 -15.38 22.20 -1.26
N PRO A 651 -14.42 23.00 -0.73
CA PRO A 651 -13.03 22.56 -0.57
C PRO A 651 -12.89 21.25 0.22
N GLY A 652 -13.74 21.05 1.23
CA GLY A 652 -13.80 19.80 1.99
C GLY A 652 -14.25 18.59 1.17
N ALA A 653 -15.10 18.79 0.15
CA ALA A 653 -15.48 17.74 -0.79
C ALA A 653 -14.31 17.36 -1.71
N VAL A 654 -13.48 18.32 -2.14
CA VAL A 654 -12.28 18.06 -2.95
C VAL A 654 -11.27 17.21 -2.19
N VAL A 655 -10.92 17.58 -0.95
CA VAL A 655 -9.99 16.80 -0.11
C VAL A 655 -10.51 15.38 0.12
N ARG A 656 -11.81 15.24 0.35
CA ARG A 656 -12.45 13.94 0.54
C ARG A 656 -12.42 13.11 -0.74
N MET A 657 -12.71 13.71 -1.89
CA MET A 657 -12.65 13.07 -3.22
C MET A 657 -11.24 12.56 -3.52
N LEU A 658 -10.18 13.34 -3.22
CA LEU A 658 -8.79 12.89 -3.32
C LEU A 658 -8.53 11.67 -2.42
N GLY A 659 -8.96 11.74 -1.16
CA GLY A 659 -8.85 10.64 -0.20
C GLY A 659 -9.58 9.38 -0.65
N ASP A 660 -10.80 9.49 -1.17
CA ASP A 660 -11.61 8.38 -1.67
C ASP A 660 -11.04 7.79 -2.97
N THR A 661 -10.44 8.62 -3.83
CA THR A 661 -9.72 8.19 -5.04
C THR A 661 -8.49 7.36 -4.70
N VAL A 662 -7.65 7.84 -3.77
CA VAL A 662 -6.49 7.09 -3.27
C VAL A 662 -6.95 5.79 -2.59
N ARG A 663 -8.03 5.86 -1.82
CA ARG A 663 -8.63 4.68 -1.16
C ARG A 663 -9.13 3.66 -2.18
N LEU A 664 -9.76 4.09 -3.28
CA LEU A 664 -10.18 3.21 -4.37
C LEU A 664 -8.96 2.56 -5.04
N ALA A 665 -7.94 3.33 -5.42
CA ALA A 665 -6.71 2.82 -6.03
C ALA A 665 -6.04 1.77 -5.12
N TRP A 666 -5.99 2.05 -3.83
CA TRP A 666 -5.49 1.14 -2.81
C TRP A 666 -6.35 -0.12 -2.69
N ARG A 667 -7.69 0.01 -2.61
CA ARG A 667 -8.62 -1.13 -2.55
C ARG A 667 -8.53 -2.02 -3.79
N LEU A 668 -8.38 -1.47 -5.00
CA LEU A 668 -8.20 -2.24 -6.24
C LEU A 668 -6.90 -3.05 -6.24
N ARG A 669 -5.84 -2.58 -5.56
CA ARG A 669 -4.59 -3.32 -5.41
C ARG A 669 -4.69 -4.49 -4.42
N MET A 670 -5.80 -4.59 -3.68
CA MET A 670 -6.04 -5.68 -2.73
C MET A 670 -6.73 -6.88 -3.38
N PRO A 671 -6.27 -8.11 -3.08
CA PRO A 671 -6.81 -9.33 -3.70
C PRO A 671 -8.14 -9.84 -3.10
N THR A 672 -8.70 -9.19 -2.07
CA THR A 672 -9.80 -9.75 -1.26
C THR A 672 -11.19 -9.16 -1.52
N ARG A 673 -11.29 -7.99 -2.18
CA ARG A 673 -12.58 -7.27 -2.29
C ARG A 673 -13.13 -7.15 -3.71
N TYR A 674 -12.26 -7.06 -4.71
CA TYR A 674 -12.66 -6.94 -6.11
C TYR A 674 -12.29 -8.21 -6.90
N PRO A 675 -13.07 -8.56 -7.94
CA PRO A 675 -12.81 -9.74 -8.75
C PRO A 675 -11.38 -9.67 -9.31
N ARG A 676 -10.71 -10.82 -9.35
CA ARG A 676 -9.41 -10.91 -10.05
C ARG A 676 -9.68 -10.90 -11.55
N PRO A 677 -8.70 -10.50 -12.38
CA PRO A 677 -8.72 -10.84 -13.78
C PRO A 677 -8.56 -12.38 -13.91
N SER A 678 -9.64 -13.11 -13.65
CA SER A 678 -9.86 -14.44 -14.21
C SER A 678 -10.23 -14.24 -15.68
N GLY A 679 -9.85 -15.19 -16.55
CA GLY A 679 -10.20 -15.14 -17.97
C GLY A 679 -11.67 -14.74 -18.11
N ALA A 680 -11.91 -13.72 -18.94
CA ALA A 680 -13.22 -13.09 -19.11
C ALA A 680 -14.34 -14.15 -19.17
N PRO A 681 -15.55 -13.86 -18.64
CA PRO A 681 -16.71 -14.64 -19.04
C PRO A 681 -16.72 -14.71 -20.57
N ALA A 682 -17.03 -15.89 -21.12
CA ALA A 682 -17.04 -16.14 -22.55
C ALA A 682 -18.14 -15.28 -23.21
N VAL A 683 -17.90 -13.99 -23.37
CA VAL A 683 -18.64 -13.13 -24.29
C VAL A 683 -18.30 -13.65 -25.68
N ASN A 684 -19.32 -14.08 -26.42
CA ASN A 684 -19.22 -14.56 -27.79
C ASN A 684 -18.34 -13.59 -28.61
N ARG A 685 -17.08 -13.98 -28.85
CA ARG A 685 -16.08 -13.17 -29.56
C ARG A 685 -16.29 -13.37 -31.06
N ALA A 686 -17.21 -12.63 -31.64
CA ALA A 686 -17.35 -12.57 -33.09
C ALA A 686 -16.47 -11.47 -33.73
N ASP A 687 -16.14 -10.37 -33.02
CA ASP A 687 -15.49 -9.23 -33.68
C ASP A 687 -14.16 -8.84 -33.02
N GLY A 688 -13.10 -8.79 -33.85
CA GLY A 688 -11.74 -8.46 -33.46
C GLY A 688 -11.54 -7.05 -32.88
N PRO A 689 -10.32 -6.73 -32.43
CA PRO A 689 -10.00 -5.42 -31.88
C PRO A 689 -10.12 -4.33 -32.95
N LEU A 690 -11.03 -3.38 -32.75
CA LEU A 690 -11.12 -2.16 -33.56
C LEU A 690 -9.93 -1.26 -33.23
N ARG A 691 -9.20 -0.85 -34.27
CA ARG A 691 -8.19 0.22 -34.19
C ARG A 691 -8.88 1.54 -33.82
N PRO A 692 -8.22 2.45 -33.09
CA PRO A 692 -8.77 3.79 -32.84
C PRO A 692 -9.01 4.47 -34.19
N ALA A 693 -10.27 4.63 -34.57
CA ALA A 693 -10.65 5.39 -35.75
C ALA A 693 -10.49 6.87 -35.42
N LEU A 694 -9.47 7.50 -36.03
CA LEU A 694 -9.46 8.94 -36.22
C LEU A 694 -10.62 9.25 -37.17
N ILE A 695 -11.65 9.88 -36.62
CA ILE A 695 -12.81 10.35 -37.37
C ILE A 695 -12.37 11.63 -38.10
N GLU A 696 -11.99 11.51 -39.38
CA GLU A 696 -12.06 12.62 -40.33
C GLU A 696 -13.50 12.69 -40.85
N VAL A 697 -14.21 13.76 -40.52
CA VAL A 697 -15.48 14.12 -41.18
C VAL A 697 -15.19 15.31 -42.08
N ARG A 698 -15.36 15.10 -43.39
CA ARG A 698 -15.63 16.17 -44.35
C ARG A 698 -17.07 16.63 -44.22
#